data_AF-A0A7X9FB80-F1
#
_entry.id   AF-A0A7X9FB80-F1
#
_cell.length_a   1.000
_cell.length_b   1.000
_cell.length_c   1.000
_cell.angle_alpha   90.00
_cell.angle_beta   90.00
_cell.angle_gamma   90.00
#
_symmetry.space_group_name_H-M   'P 1'
#
loop_
_entity.id
_entity.type
_entity.pdbx_description
1 polymer ?
#
loop_
_entity_poly.entity_id
_entity_poly.type
_entity_poly.pdbx_seq_one_letter_code
_entity_poly.pdbx_strand_id
1 'polypeptide(L)'
;MAELRFSALREVFKREPLEIENPTANISDLFATNVFDLPKMERYLPKEAFKAIKTSIETGNPISRQIADQVATGLKAWAIEKGATHYTHWFHPLTDATAEKHDTFLERTNNGSRMIETFSGELLVQQEPDASSFPSGGIRNTFEARGYTAWDVSSPAFIVGSTLCIPTIFVSYTGEALDYKTPLLKALNALDKAAVRVCQYFDRDVTKVIATLGWEQEYFLIDEALYYARPDLMLADRTLMGHQSSKDQQLSDHYFGSIPERVIAFMRDFEFEAYKLGIPVKTRHNEVAPNQFECAPIYEEVNLAVDHNQLIMDVMRRVARKHKFRVLFHEKPFAGINGSGKHNNWSMATNTGVNLLSPGKNPKTNLQFLTFLINVIKAVNDNQALLAASVINEPNSHRLGGHEAPPAIMSVFVGSYLSSILDDLVSKVTNRKMTPALKTDIKLGIGKIPEILLDNTDRNRTSPFAFTGNRFEFRAVGSSANCSAAMIVLNASVARQLEIFADEVDAIIKKGRKKDEAILQVLKKYIVESQRIRFEGDGYSEEWKNEAQKRGLHIITSVPDTLKLYLTPEARSVLVDGGIFSERELASRVEVEYEKFIKKVQIQARVLGDLALNHIVPIAVDYMTSLLNNIKGLREVFGEIEYERLAGDRKEMIVNISDHISSIKRLVHEMVEERKKANVIPDLYTKAIAYENKVKPYFEEIRDHIDKLERTVDNEKWPLPKYREMLFTR
;
A
#
# COMPACT_ATOMS: atom_id res chain seq x y z
N MET A 1 -26.52 -25.03 -7.76
CA MET A 1 -25.54 -23.97 -7.47
C MET A 1 -25.87 -23.16 -6.23
N ALA A 2 -27.11 -22.72 -5.99
CA ALA A 2 -27.50 -22.09 -4.72
C ALA A 2 -27.22 -22.97 -3.48
N GLU A 3 -27.20 -24.30 -3.64
CA GLU A 3 -26.79 -25.23 -2.59
C GLU A 3 -25.41 -24.93 -2.00
N LEU A 4 -24.43 -24.48 -2.80
CA LEU A 4 -23.09 -24.13 -2.29
C LEU A 4 -23.16 -22.92 -1.37
N ARG A 5 -23.90 -21.88 -1.78
CA ARG A 5 -24.16 -20.67 -0.97
C ARG A 5 -24.84 -21.02 0.35
N PHE A 6 -25.94 -21.78 0.32
CA PHE A 6 -26.65 -22.15 1.56
C PHE A 6 -25.85 -23.13 2.43
N SER A 7 -25.03 -23.99 1.83
CA SER A 7 -24.08 -24.81 2.59
C SER A 7 -23.03 -23.96 3.28
N ALA A 8 -22.50 -22.94 2.61
CA ALA A 8 -21.56 -22.00 3.22
C ALA A 8 -22.21 -21.22 4.37
N LEU A 9 -23.45 -20.76 4.22
CA LEU A 9 -24.18 -20.09 5.31
C LEU A 9 -24.38 -21.01 6.52
N ARG A 10 -24.79 -22.27 6.30
CA ARG A 10 -24.92 -23.26 7.38
C ARG A 10 -23.61 -23.54 8.08
N GLU A 11 -22.50 -23.51 7.36
CA GLU A 11 -21.16 -23.65 7.93
C GLU A 11 -20.79 -22.43 8.79
N VAL A 12 -21.05 -21.21 8.30
CA VAL A 12 -20.77 -19.95 9.03
C VAL A 12 -21.49 -19.94 10.38
N PHE A 13 -22.79 -20.26 10.42
CA PHE A 13 -23.59 -20.26 11.65
C PHE A 13 -23.13 -21.29 12.70
N LYS A 14 -22.25 -22.23 12.34
CA LYS A 14 -21.68 -23.23 13.26
C LYS A 14 -20.27 -22.85 13.72
N ARG A 15 -19.73 -21.71 13.28
CA ARG A 15 -18.37 -21.31 13.61
C ARG A 15 -18.30 -20.82 15.05
N GLU A 16 -17.39 -21.41 15.80
CA GLU A 16 -17.03 -20.95 17.14
C GLU A 16 -15.68 -20.23 17.10
N PRO A 17 -15.46 -19.22 17.97
CA PRO A 17 -14.16 -18.59 18.12
C PRO A 17 -13.13 -19.62 18.62
N LEU A 18 -11.93 -19.60 18.03
CA LEU A 18 -10.84 -20.42 18.53
C LEU A 18 -10.37 -19.88 19.88
N GLU A 19 -10.15 -20.77 20.85
CA GLU A 19 -9.49 -20.41 22.10
C GLU A 19 -8.02 -20.10 21.84
N ILE A 20 -7.58 -18.91 22.25
CA ILE A 20 -6.20 -18.46 22.13
C ILE A 20 -5.60 -18.38 23.54
N GLU A 21 -4.73 -19.34 23.84
CA GLU A 21 -3.94 -19.35 25.06
C GLU A 21 -2.93 -18.20 25.03
N ASN A 22 -2.82 -17.47 26.15
CA ASN A 22 -1.78 -16.46 26.30
C ASN A 22 -0.43 -17.16 26.45
N PRO A 23 0.53 -16.95 25.53
CA PRO A 23 1.80 -17.67 25.57
C PRO A 23 2.67 -17.27 26.77
N THR A 24 2.50 -16.05 27.28
CA THR A 24 3.26 -15.49 28.40
C THR A 24 2.38 -14.58 29.25
N ALA A 25 2.81 -14.31 30.50
CA ALA A 25 2.16 -13.32 31.35
C ALA A 25 2.43 -11.87 30.89
N ASN A 26 3.62 -11.60 30.35
CA ASN A 26 4.01 -10.29 29.82
C ASN A 26 4.29 -10.37 28.31
N ILE A 27 3.72 -9.43 27.55
CA ILE A 27 3.95 -9.30 26.10
C ILE A 27 5.43 -9.01 25.79
N SER A 28 6.14 -8.33 26.69
CA SER A 28 7.58 -8.06 26.56
C SER A 28 8.42 -9.33 26.42
N ASP A 29 7.99 -10.43 27.05
CA ASP A 29 8.72 -11.71 27.02
C ASP A 29 8.55 -12.43 25.67
N LEU A 30 7.49 -12.06 24.93
CA LEU A 30 7.20 -12.56 23.59
C LEU A 30 7.89 -11.72 22.50
N PHE A 31 8.21 -10.46 22.79
CA PHE A 31 8.67 -9.53 21.78
C PHE A 31 10.03 -9.92 21.20
N ALA A 32 10.11 -9.94 19.86
CA ALA A 32 11.30 -10.26 19.08
C ALA A 32 11.93 -11.64 19.39
N THR A 33 11.18 -12.59 19.96
CA THR A 33 11.72 -13.92 20.31
C THR A 33 12.17 -14.73 19.10
N ASN A 34 11.62 -14.44 17.92
CA ASN A 34 11.93 -15.08 16.63
C ASN A 34 12.74 -14.15 15.70
N VAL A 35 13.39 -13.12 16.23
CA VAL A 35 14.23 -12.18 15.48
C VAL A 35 15.65 -12.24 16.00
N PHE A 36 16.64 -12.34 15.12
CA PHE A 36 18.06 -12.30 15.44
C PHE A 36 18.53 -10.85 15.59
N ASP A 37 18.08 -10.20 16.66
CA ASP A 37 18.37 -8.80 17.00
C ASP A 37 19.75 -8.60 17.66
N LEU A 38 20.14 -7.35 17.93
CA LEU A 38 21.45 -7.02 18.50
C LEU A 38 21.81 -7.78 19.79
N PRO A 39 20.91 -7.93 20.80
CA PRO A 39 21.21 -8.75 21.98
C PRO A 39 21.51 -10.22 21.65
N LYS A 40 20.80 -10.81 20.69
CA LYS A 40 21.08 -12.19 20.26
C LYS A 40 22.34 -12.25 19.43
N MET A 41 22.56 -11.29 18.53
CA MET A 41 23.83 -11.18 17.81
C MET A 41 25.02 -11.09 18.78
N GLU A 42 24.95 -10.32 19.86
CA GLU A 42 26.00 -10.24 20.87
C GLU A 42 26.25 -11.57 21.59
N ARG A 43 25.19 -12.37 21.81
CA ARG A 43 25.27 -13.69 22.45
C ARG A 43 25.84 -14.77 21.52
N TYR A 44 25.43 -14.79 20.25
CA TYR A 44 25.75 -15.89 19.32
C TYR A 44 26.93 -15.58 18.40
N LEU A 45 27.33 -14.32 18.22
CA LEU A 45 28.43 -13.94 17.34
C LEU A 45 29.73 -13.73 18.11
N PRO A 46 30.89 -14.04 17.50
CA PRO A 46 32.17 -13.56 17.98
C PRO A 46 32.20 -12.03 18.11
N LYS A 47 32.94 -11.50 19.10
CA LYS A 47 33.05 -10.06 19.38
C LYS A 47 33.46 -9.22 18.16
N GLU A 48 34.31 -9.76 17.30
CA GLU A 48 34.74 -9.10 16.05
C GLU A 48 33.60 -9.02 15.03
N ALA A 49 32.89 -10.14 14.79
CA ALA A 49 31.72 -10.18 13.92
C ALA A 49 30.59 -9.26 14.40
N PHE A 50 30.28 -9.26 15.69
CA PHE A 50 29.26 -8.38 16.26
C PHE A 50 29.57 -6.90 16.02
N LYS A 51 30.81 -6.47 16.28
CA LYS A 51 31.25 -5.10 16.01
C LYS A 51 31.16 -4.75 14.54
N ALA A 52 31.61 -5.65 13.66
CA ALA A 52 31.58 -5.44 12.22
C ALA A 52 30.14 -5.27 11.69
N ILE A 53 29.20 -6.12 12.15
CA ILE A 53 27.77 -6.01 11.80
C ILE A 53 27.18 -4.70 12.32
N LYS A 54 27.44 -4.33 13.58
CA LYS A 54 26.94 -3.07 14.13
C LYS A 54 27.41 -1.85 13.32
N THR A 55 28.70 -1.80 12.96
CA THR A 55 29.24 -0.74 12.10
C THR A 55 28.63 -0.79 10.69
N SER A 56 28.40 -1.98 10.13
CA SER A 56 27.77 -2.16 8.82
C SER A 56 26.32 -1.66 8.80
N ILE A 57 25.54 -1.91 9.86
CA ILE A 57 24.17 -1.36 10.04
C ILE A 57 24.21 0.18 10.11
N GLU A 58 25.17 0.74 10.83
CA GLU A 58 25.28 2.19 11.01
C GLU A 58 25.72 2.91 9.73
N THR A 59 26.67 2.34 8.98
CA THR A 59 27.36 2.98 7.85
C THR A 59 26.89 2.52 6.47
N GLY A 60 26.22 1.36 6.37
CA GLY A 60 25.85 0.71 5.11
C GLY A 60 27.03 0.04 4.38
N ASN A 61 28.20 -0.07 5.01
CA ASN A 61 29.38 -0.68 4.38
C ASN A 61 29.24 -2.22 4.29
N PRO A 62 29.73 -2.85 3.22
CA PRO A 62 29.67 -4.31 3.08
C PRO A 62 30.53 -5.02 4.13
N ILE A 63 30.10 -6.22 4.53
CA ILE A 63 30.88 -7.10 5.40
C ILE A 63 31.88 -7.93 4.59
N SER A 64 33.03 -8.27 5.20
CA SER A 64 33.99 -9.17 4.56
C SER A 64 33.49 -10.62 4.57
N ARG A 65 33.96 -11.43 3.62
CA ARG A 65 33.59 -12.87 3.56
C ARG A 65 33.89 -13.61 4.87
N GLN A 66 35.03 -13.31 5.49
CA GLN A 66 35.41 -13.90 6.77
C GLN A 66 34.42 -13.56 7.89
N ILE A 67 33.95 -12.32 7.95
CA ILE A 67 32.92 -11.92 8.91
C ILE A 67 31.58 -12.61 8.58
N ALA A 68 31.23 -12.73 7.29
CA ALA A 68 30.02 -13.44 6.89
C ALA A 68 29.98 -14.91 7.33
N ASP A 69 31.10 -15.64 7.23
CA ASP A 69 31.18 -17.03 7.71
C ASP A 69 30.98 -17.14 9.24
N GLN A 70 31.55 -16.19 9.99
CA GLN A 70 31.35 -16.10 11.44
C GLN A 70 29.89 -15.82 11.78
N VAL A 71 29.25 -14.91 11.03
CA VAL A 71 27.84 -14.56 11.20
C VAL A 71 26.93 -15.73 10.85
N ALA A 72 27.16 -16.39 9.71
CA ALA A 72 26.39 -17.56 9.28
C ALA A 72 26.43 -18.69 10.32
N THR A 73 27.60 -18.93 10.91
CA THR A 73 27.76 -19.95 11.96
C THR A 73 26.91 -19.63 13.19
N GLY A 74 26.97 -18.40 13.70
CA GLY A 74 26.19 -17.98 14.87
C GLY A 74 24.69 -17.89 14.59
N LEU A 75 24.31 -17.40 13.40
CA LEU A 75 22.92 -17.32 12.95
C LEU A 75 22.30 -18.71 12.82
N LYS A 76 23.01 -19.67 12.23
CA LYS A 76 22.58 -21.08 12.14
C LYS A 76 22.38 -21.69 13.52
N ALA A 77 23.34 -21.49 14.44
CA ALA A 77 23.25 -22.02 15.80
C ALA A 77 21.99 -21.52 16.51
N TRP A 78 21.72 -20.21 16.43
CA TRP A 78 20.48 -19.62 16.95
C TRP A 78 19.23 -20.19 16.28
N ALA A 79 19.26 -20.32 14.95
CA ALA A 79 18.10 -20.79 14.19
C ALA A 79 17.75 -22.25 14.51
N ILE A 80 18.75 -23.13 14.60
CA ILE A 80 18.55 -24.54 14.97
C ILE A 80 18.07 -24.66 16.42
N GLU A 81 18.58 -23.85 17.35
CA GLU A 81 18.08 -23.81 18.75
C GLU A 81 16.59 -23.44 18.81
N LYS A 82 16.12 -22.64 17.85
CA LYS A 82 14.72 -22.26 17.66
C LYS A 82 13.89 -23.27 16.85
N GLY A 83 14.49 -24.37 16.41
CA GLY A 83 13.82 -25.43 15.64
C GLY A 83 13.75 -25.17 14.13
N ALA A 84 14.53 -24.23 13.60
CA ALA A 84 14.61 -24.02 12.16
C ALA A 84 15.35 -25.19 11.48
N THR A 85 14.78 -25.69 10.39
CA THR A 85 15.34 -26.78 9.57
C THR A 85 15.71 -26.31 8.16
N HIS A 86 15.19 -25.16 7.76
CA HIS A 86 15.40 -24.54 6.47
C HIS A 86 15.85 -23.09 6.65
N TYR A 87 16.44 -22.54 5.60
CA TYR A 87 16.67 -21.11 5.44
C TYR A 87 16.11 -20.62 4.10
N THR A 88 15.90 -19.32 4.00
CA THR A 88 15.44 -18.67 2.78
C THR A 88 15.95 -17.24 2.69
N HIS A 89 16.24 -16.81 1.47
CA HIS A 89 16.44 -15.41 1.14
C HIS A 89 15.07 -14.80 0.87
N TRP A 90 14.62 -13.94 1.79
CA TRP A 90 13.32 -13.29 1.76
C TRP A 90 13.47 -11.92 1.10
N PHE A 91 12.74 -11.64 0.03
CA PHE A 91 12.85 -10.38 -0.72
C PHE A 91 11.52 -9.91 -1.31
N HIS A 92 11.48 -8.67 -1.76
CA HIS A 92 10.30 -8.00 -2.33
C HIS A 92 10.43 -7.82 -3.85
N PRO A 93 10.10 -8.84 -4.67
CA PRO A 93 10.09 -8.68 -6.13
C PRO A 93 9.02 -7.68 -6.60
N LEU A 94 9.02 -7.35 -7.89
CA LEU A 94 8.07 -6.42 -8.54
C LEU A 94 6.63 -6.97 -8.67
N THR A 95 6.17 -7.74 -7.67
CA THR A 95 4.83 -8.36 -7.61
C THR A 95 3.94 -7.78 -6.50
N ASP A 96 4.42 -6.78 -5.75
CA ASP A 96 3.79 -6.21 -4.54
C ASP A 96 3.66 -7.18 -3.35
N ALA A 97 4.27 -8.37 -3.45
CA ALA A 97 4.33 -9.38 -2.41
C ALA A 97 5.78 -9.79 -2.11
N THR A 98 5.96 -10.64 -1.10
CA THR A 98 7.24 -11.26 -0.73
C THR A 98 7.48 -12.55 -1.50
N ALA A 99 8.75 -12.95 -1.62
CA ALA A 99 9.15 -14.21 -2.23
C ALA A 99 10.15 -14.96 -1.34
N GLU A 100 10.06 -16.29 -1.40
CA GLU A 100 10.85 -17.22 -0.59
C GLU A 100 11.15 -18.48 -1.39
N LYS A 101 12.36 -19.01 -1.24
CA LYS A 101 12.76 -20.37 -1.64
C LYS A 101 13.38 -21.06 -0.44
N HIS A 102 12.83 -22.19 -0.01
CA HIS A 102 13.27 -22.86 1.21
C HIS A 102 14.34 -23.91 0.87
N ASP A 103 15.57 -23.66 1.33
CA ASP A 103 16.68 -24.59 1.24
C ASP A 103 16.94 -25.20 2.63
N THR A 104 17.28 -26.48 2.67
CA THR A 104 17.63 -27.15 3.94
C THR A 104 19.07 -26.81 4.34
N PHE A 105 19.37 -26.79 5.64
CA PHE A 105 20.76 -26.72 6.13
C PHE A 105 21.56 -27.99 5.83
N LEU A 106 20.92 -29.06 5.34
CA LEU A 106 21.54 -30.37 5.20
C LEU A 106 22.48 -30.45 3.98
N GLU A 107 23.77 -30.61 4.22
CA GLU A 107 24.78 -30.86 3.17
C GLU A 107 25.55 -32.16 3.40
N ARG A 108 26.15 -32.69 2.33
CA ARG A 108 27.04 -33.84 2.40
C ARG A 108 28.40 -33.40 2.91
N THR A 109 28.95 -34.14 3.87
CA THR A 109 30.36 -34.01 4.26
C THR A 109 31.28 -34.25 3.05
N ASN A 110 32.47 -33.63 3.03
CA ASN A 110 33.46 -33.78 1.95
C ASN A 110 33.86 -35.24 1.66
N ASN A 111 33.69 -36.14 2.62
CA ASN A 111 33.99 -37.57 2.50
C ASN A 111 32.76 -38.41 2.08
N GLY A 112 31.63 -37.78 1.75
CA GLY A 112 30.43 -38.38 1.17
C GLY A 112 29.61 -39.32 2.05
N SER A 113 30.04 -39.59 3.28
CA SER A 113 29.50 -40.68 4.12
C SER A 113 28.43 -40.25 5.12
N ARG A 114 28.32 -38.96 5.44
CA ARG A 114 27.37 -38.42 6.43
C ARG A 114 26.79 -37.08 5.95
N MET A 115 25.53 -36.84 6.28
CA MET A 115 24.86 -35.55 6.14
C MET A 115 25.06 -34.74 7.43
N ILE A 116 25.29 -33.44 7.31
CA ILE A 116 25.45 -32.52 8.44
C ILE A 116 24.74 -31.19 8.14
N GLU A 117 24.30 -30.49 9.17
CA GLU A 117 23.74 -29.15 9.06
C GLU A 117 24.84 -28.10 8.92
N THR A 118 24.93 -27.46 7.76
CA THR A 118 25.87 -26.40 7.42
C THR A 118 25.14 -25.16 6.92
N PHE A 119 25.78 -24.00 7.13
CA PHE A 119 25.31 -22.74 6.58
C PHE A 119 26.55 -21.87 6.40
N SER A 120 26.93 -21.60 5.15
CA SER A 120 28.15 -20.87 4.82
C SER A 120 27.88 -19.36 4.72
N GLY A 121 28.92 -18.55 4.94
CA GLY A 121 28.85 -17.11 4.72
C GLY A 121 28.65 -16.74 3.25
N GLU A 122 29.06 -17.61 2.32
CA GLU A 122 28.79 -17.44 0.90
C GLU A 122 27.29 -17.41 0.61
N LEU A 123 26.54 -18.39 1.14
CA LEU A 123 25.09 -18.44 1.02
C LEU A 123 24.43 -17.25 1.69
N LEU A 124 24.92 -16.82 2.87
CA LEU A 124 24.40 -15.65 3.57
C LEU A 124 24.56 -14.35 2.77
N VAL A 125 25.72 -14.13 2.15
CA VAL A 125 26.03 -12.86 1.46
C VAL A 125 25.40 -12.83 0.07
N GLN A 126 25.39 -13.95 -0.65
CA GLN A 126 24.90 -14.00 -2.01
C GLN A 126 24.34 -15.38 -2.38
N GLN A 127 23.10 -15.42 -2.88
CA GLN A 127 22.49 -16.65 -3.40
C GLN A 127 21.82 -16.40 -4.76
N GLU A 128 21.81 -17.41 -5.63
CA GLU A 128 20.99 -17.45 -6.85
C GLU A 128 19.62 -18.10 -6.53
N PRO A 129 18.52 -17.34 -6.42
CA PRO A 129 17.23 -17.85 -5.95
C PRO A 129 16.43 -18.64 -7.00
N ASP A 130 16.97 -18.91 -8.20
CA ASP A 130 16.23 -19.44 -9.36
C ASP A 130 14.91 -18.67 -9.63
N ALA A 131 15.05 -17.34 -9.65
CA ALA A 131 13.96 -16.37 -9.72
C ALA A 131 13.55 -16.05 -11.17
N SER A 132 13.53 -17.04 -12.05
CA SER A 132 13.41 -16.81 -13.51
C SER A 132 12.07 -16.21 -13.93
N SER A 133 10.99 -16.53 -13.18
CA SER A 133 9.60 -16.23 -13.52
C SER A 133 9.06 -14.90 -12.98
N PHE A 134 9.84 -14.15 -12.20
CA PHE A 134 9.37 -12.86 -11.69
C PHE A 134 9.32 -11.79 -12.79
N PRO A 135 8.39 -10.83 -12.71
CA PRO A 135 8.33 -9.73 -13.67
C PRO A 135 9.63 -8.94 -13.69
N SER A 136 10.15 -8.68 -14.89
CA SER A 136 11.41 -7.96 -15.07
C SER A 136 11.36 -6.81 -16.07
N GLY A 137 10.22 -6.56 -16.73
CA GLY A 137 10.06 -5.48 -17.73
C GLY A 137 11.14 -5.51 -18.81
N GLY A 138 11.42 -6.70 -19.36
CA GLY A 138 12.45 -6.88 -20.39
C GLY A 138 13.92 -6.76 -19.92
N ILE A 139 14.21 -6.55 -18.63
CA ILE A 139 15.62 -6.54 -18.14
C ILE A 139 16.28 -7.92 -18.34
N ARG A 140 15.51 -9.00 -18.20
CA ARG A 140 15.99 -10.38 -18.38
C ARG A 140 15.40 -10.96 -19.65
N ASN A 141 16.25 -11.63 -20.43
CA ASN A 141 15.80 -12.47 -21.54
C ASN A 141 15.15 -13.74 -20.97
N THR A 142 14.18 -14.30 -21.69
CA THR A 142 13.51 -15.55 -21.32
C THR A 142 14.45 -16.75 -21.23
N PHE A 143 15.63 -16.70 -21.86
CA PHE A 143 16.66 -17.76 -21.81
C PHE A 143 17.87 -17.42 -20.93
N GLU A 144 18.04 -16.16 -20.49
CA GLU A 144 19.12 -15.70 -19.60
C GLU A 144 18.51 -15.08 -18.34
N ALA A 145 18.18 -15.95 -17.38
CA ALA A 145 17.40 -15.61 -16.19
C ALA A 145 18.24 -15.50 -14.90
N ARG A 146 19.55 -15.26 -15.04
CA ARG A 146 20.50 -14.86 -13.98
C ARG A 146 19.91 -13.84 -12.99
N GLY A 147 19.88 -14.11 -11.68
CA GLY A 147 19.62 -13.10 -10.66
C GLY A 147 20.29 -13.47 -9.34
N TYR A 148 20.65 -12.48 -8.54
CA TYR A 148 21.34 -12.68 -7.27
C TYR A 148 20.59 -11.95 -6.15
N THR A 149 20.54 -12.59 -5.00
CA THR A 149 20.12 -11.96 -3.75
C THR A 149 21.34 -11.54 -2.95
N ALA A 150 21.22 -10.47 -2.17
CA ALA A 150 22.24 -10.10 -1.20
C ALA A 150 21.60 -9.67 0.12
N TRP A 151 22.18 -10.09 1.25
CA TRP A 151 21.62 -9.81 2.57
C TRP A 151 21.63 -8.31 2.88
N ASP A 152 20.47 -7.78 3.26
CA ASP A 152 20.33 -6.47 3.88
C ASP A 152 20.54 -6.59 5.39
N VAL A 153 21.76 -6.26 5.84
CA VAL A 153 22.13 -6.29 7.26
C VAL A 153 21.34 -5.31 8.12
N SER A 154 20.73 -4.28 7.52
CA SER A 154 19.95 -3.28 8.27
C SER A 154 18.58 -3.81 8.72
N SER A 155 18.11 -4.91 8.13
CA SER A 155 16.93 -5.64 8.55
C SER A 155 17.33 -6.98 9.19
N PRO A 156 16.92 -7.25 10.44
CA PRO A 156 17.35 -8.44 11.15
C PRO A 156 16.75 -9.71 10.55
N ALA A 157 17.54 -10.79 10.51
CA ALA A 157 17.01 -12.11 10.15
C ALA A 157 15.98 -12.59 11.18
N PHE A 158 14.98 -13.33 10.72
CA PHE A 158 13.86 -13.77 11.57
C PHE A 158 13.45 -15.20 11.24
N ILE A 159 12.64 -15.82 12.10
CA ILE A 159 12.15 -17.19 11.90
C ILE A 159 10.63 -17.19 11.78
N VAL A 160 10.15 -17.78 10.69
CA VAL A 160 8.74 -18.05 10.46
C VAL A 160 8.54 -19.55 10.35
N GLY A 161 7.69 -20.11 11.23
CA GLY A 161 7.53 -21.56 11.32
C GLY A 161 8.85 -22.23 11.66
N SER A 162 9.37 -23.07 10.76
CA SER A 162 10.66 -23.75 10.88
C SER A 162 11.70 -23.25 9.87
N THR A 163 11.54 -22.04 9.35
CA THR A 163 12.41 -21.47 8.32
C THR A 163 13.06 -20.18 8.80
N LEU A 164 14.38 -20.11 8.70
CA LEU A 164 15.17 -18.89 8.87
C LEU A 164 15.03 -18.00 7.63
N CYS A 165 14.45 -16.83 7.79
CA CYS A 165 14.29 -15.84 6.73
C CYS A 165 15.35 -14.75 6.83
N ILE A 166 16.09 -14.54 5.74
CA ILE A 166 17.17 -13.57 5.63
C ILE A 166 16.69 -12.45 4.70
N PRO A 167 16.43 -11.23 5.22
CA PRO A 167 15.97 -10.11 4.39
C PRO A 167 17.01 -9.73 3.34
N THR A 168 16.65 -9.76 2.07
CA THR A 168 17.61 -9.59 0.97
C THR A 168 17.11 -8.62 -0.08
N ILE A 169 18.05 -7.99 -0.76
CA ILE A 169 17.81 -7.31 -2.03
C ILE A 169 17.89 -8.31 -3.18
N PHE A 170 17.23 -8.03 -4.31
CA PHE A 170 17.27 -8.87 -5.50
C PHE A 170 17.65 -8.07 -6.76
N VAL A 171 18.75 -8.49 -7.40
CA VAL A 171 19.35 -7.84 -8.57
C VAL A 171 19.51 -8.81 -9.74
N SER A 172 19.54 -8.28 -10.95
CA SER A 172 19.85 -9.02 -12.18
C SER A 172 21.33 -9.47 -12.21
N TYR A 173 21.67 -10.33 -13.15
CA TYR A 173 23.07 -10.67 -13.43
C TYR A 173 23.92 -9.45 -13.83
N THR A 174 23.32 -8.47 -14.50
CA THR A 174 23.96 -7.22 -14.94
C THR A 174 23.91 -6.10 -13.89
N GLY A 175 23.32 -6.36 -12.73
CA GLY A 175 23.32 -5.45 -11.56
C GLY A 175 22.11 -4.53 -11.45
N GLU A 176 21.11 -4.62 -12.34
CA GLU A 176 19.87 -3.85 -12.22
C GLU A 176 18.97 -4.39 -11.10
N ALA A 177 18.32 -3.49 -10.36
CA ALA A 177 17.41 -3.81 -9.27
C ALA A 177 16.07 -4.38 -9.76
N LEU A 178 15.77 -5.61 -9.35
CA LEU A 178 14.55 -6.36 -9.66
C LEU A 178 13.59 -6.44 -8.46
N ASP A 179 13.81 -5.60 -7.46
CA ASP A 179 13.06 -5.58 -6.21
C ASP A 179 12.60 -4.18 -5.81
N TYR A 180 11.84 -4.08 -4.73
CA TYR A 180 11.48 -2.79 -4.13
C TYR A 180 12.52 -2.29 -3.11
N LYS A 181 13.39 -3.17 -2.61
CA LYS A 181 14.26 -2.87 -1.47
C LYS A 181 15.54 -2.12 -1.88
N THR A 182 16.20 -2.54 -2.96
CA THR A 182 17.38 -1.82 -3.50
C THR A 182 17.10 -0.33 -3.75
N PRO A 183 16.03 0.05 -4.48
CA PRO A 183 15.77 1.45 -4.77
C PRO A 183 15.31 2.24 -3.53
N LEU A 184 14.62 1.58 -2.59
CA LEU A 184 14.24 2.18 -1.32
C LEU A 184 15.48 2.57 -0.52
N LEU A 185 16.44 1.65 -0.37
CA LEU A 185 17.70 1.92 0.33
C LEU A 185 18.49 3.06 -0.33
N LYS A 186 18.52 3.14 -1.66
CA LYS A 186 19.11 4.26 -2.40
C LYS A 186 18.40 5.58 -2.10
N ALA A 187 17.06 5.60 -2.10
CA ALA A 187 16.27 6.80 -1.82
C ALA A 187 16.44 7.29 -0.38
N LEU A 188 16.50 6.36 0.59
CA LEU A 188 16.77 6.68 2.00
C LEU A 188 18.18 7.24 2.20
N ASN A 189 19.19 6.68 1.52
CA ASN A 189 20.56 7.19 1.57
C ASN A 189 20.68 8.59 0.94
N ALA A 190 20.00 8.84 -0.17
CA ALA A 190 19.95 10.15 -0.80
C ALA A 190 19.31 11.19 0.14
N LEU A 191 18.19 10.82 0.78
CA LEU A 191 17.53 11.69 1.75
C LEU A 191 18.41 11.97 2.96
N ASP A 192 19.05 10.96 3.54
CA ASP A 192 19.98 11.11 4.66
C ASP A 192 21.07 12.15 4.35
N LYS A 193 21.79 11.97 3.23
CA LYS A 193 22.86 12.89 2.81
C LYS A 193 22.34 14.32 2.59
N ALA A 194 21.23 14.49 1.89
CA ALA A 194 20.65 15.79 1.60
C ALA A 194 20.14 16.49 2.87
N ALA A 195 19.45 15.75 3.75
CA ALA A 195 18.92 16.26 5.00
C ALA A 195 20.03 16.58 6.01
N VAL A 196 21.10 15.79 6.10
CA VAL A 196 22.29 16.10 6.91
C VAL A 196 22.90 17.42 6.44
N ARG A 197 23.10 17.62 5.13
CA ARG A 197 23.64 18.87 4.58
C ARG A 197 22.80 20.09 5.00
N VAL A 198 21.48 19.98 4.99
CA VAL A 198 20.59 21.05 5.45
C VAL A 198 20.60 21.21 6.98
N CYS A 199 20.66 20.11 7.74
CA CYS A 199 20.76 20.15 9.19
C CYS A 199 22.02 20.88 9.67
N GLN A 200 23.12 20.80 8.92
CA GLN A 200 24.39 21.48 9.21
C GLN A 200 24.28 23.01 9.26
N TYR A 201 23.21 23.62 8.72
CA TYR A 201 22.92 25.03 8.94
C TYR A 201 22.47 25.34 10.37
N PHE A 202 21.86 24.37 11.06
CA PHE A 202 21.24 24.57 12.37
C PHE A 202 22.04 23.91 13.49
N ASP A 203 22.49 22.68 13.27
CA ASP A 203 23.18 21.86 14.25
C ASP A 203 24.33 21.09 13.56
N ARG A 204 25.54 21.21 14.12
CA ARG A 204 26.74 20.58 13.57
C ARG A 204 26.91 19.14 14.03
N ASP A 205 26.24 18.75 15.11
CA ASP A 205 26.34 17.40 15.70
C ASP A 205 25.50 16.36 14.95
N VAL A 206 24.63 16.81 14.03
CA VAL A 206 23.83 15.94 13.18
C VAL A 206 24.71 15.34 12.07
N THR A 207 24.92 14.03 12.15
CA THR A 207 25.72 13.26 11.20
C THR A 207 24.88 12.28 10.39
N LYS A 208 23.65 11.99 10.82
CA LYS A 208 22.71 11.10 10.12
C LYS A 208 21.27 11.55 10.35
N VAL A 209 20.45 11.44 9.31
CA VAL A 209 19.00 11.64 9.34
C VAL A 209 18.33 10.36 8.87
N ILE A 210 17.39 9.90 9.68
CA ILE A 210 16.67 8.64 9.52
C ILE A 210 15.23 8.99 9.15
N ALA A 211 14.76 8.55 7.99
CA ALA A 211 13.34 8.61 7.70
C ALA A 211 12.58 7.59 8.55
N THR A 212 11.38 7.93 8.96
CA THR A 212 10.51 7.08 9.79
C THR A 212 9.17 6.86 9.11
N LEU A 213 8.58 5.69 9.31
CA LEU A 213 7.29 5.30 8.76
C LEU A 213 6.45 4.59 9.84
N GLY A 214 5.25 5.10 10.07
CA GLY A 214 4.16 4.36 10.71
C GLY A 214 3.07 4.05 9.69
N TRP A 215 2.88 2.79 9.34
CA TRP A 215 1.83 2.39 8.41
C TRP A 215 0.54 2.02 9.17
N GLU A 216 -0.61 2.37 8.62
CA GLU A 216 -1.92 1.95 9.12
C GLU A 216 -2.48 0.93 8.11
N GLN A 217 -2.66 -0.33 8.50
CA GLN A 217 -3.08 -1.39 7.59
C GLN A 217 -4.58 -1.66 7.76
N GLU A 218 -5.37 -1.20 6.79
CA GLU A 218 -6.78 -1.58 6.68
C GLU A 218 -6.95 -2.88 5.88
N TYR A 219 -8.01 -3.62 6.20
CA TYR A 219 -8.36 -4.88 5.56
C TYR A 219 -9.82 -5.27 5.84
N PHE A 220 -10.37 -6.16 5.01
CA PHE A 220 -11.63 -6.85 5.31
C PHE A 220 -11.37 -8.30 5.76
N LEU A 221 -12.28 -8.83 6.59
CA LEU A 221 -12.37 -10.26 6.86
C LEU A 221 -13.67 -10.83 6.30
N ILE A 222 -13.57 -11.99 5.68
CA ILE A 222 -14.74 -12.77 5.24
C ILE A 222 -14.58 -14.21 5.71
N ASP A 223 -15.67 -14.86 6.11
CA ASP A 223 -15.62 -16.29 6.42
C ASP A 223 -15.16 -17.09 5.20
N GLU A 224 -14.27 -18.05 5.43
CA GLU A 224 -13.64 -18.86 4.38
C GLU A 224 -14.67 -19.59 3.50
N ALA A 225 -15.80 -20.04 4.07
CA ALA A 225 -16.84 -20.72 3.30
C ALA A 225 -17.57 -19.77 2.33
N LEU A 226 -17.85 -18.54 2.76
CA LEU A 226 -18.50 -17.53 1.92
C LEU A 226 -17.54 -17.04 0.83
N TYR A 227 -16.25 -16.92 1.13
CA TYR A 227 -15.21 -16.62 0.15
C TYR A 227 -15.17 -17.66 -0.97
N TYR A 228 -15.15 -18.95 -0.64
CA TYR A 228 -15.13 -20.03 -1.64
C TYR A 228 -16.43 -20.14 -2.44
N ALA A 229 -17.57 -19.72 -1.86
CA ALA A 229 -18.82 -19.60 -2.59
C ALA A 229 -18.88 -18.35 -3.51
N ARG A 230 -17.82 -17.53 -3.56
CA ARG A 230 -17.68 -16.34 -4.41
C ARG A 230 -16.44 -16.45 -5.32
N PRO A 231 -16.56 -17.09 -6.49
CA PRO A 231 -15.41 -17.27 -7.39
C PRO A 231 -14.79 -15.95 -7.86
N ASP A 232 -15.59 -14.88 -7.98
CA ASP A 232 -15.08 -13.55 -8.30
C ASP A 232 -14.18 -12.99 -7.20
N LEU A 233 -14.62 -13.08 -5.93
CA LEU A 233 -13.81 -12.68 -4.80
C LEU A 233 -12.53 -13.53 -4.67
N MET A 234 -12.62 -14.82 -5.01
CA MET A 234 -11.47 -15.72 -4.94
C MET A 234 -10.42 -15.45 -6.02
N LEU A 235 -10.85 -15.14 -7.25
CA LEU A 235 -9.96 -15.04 -8.41
C LEU A 235 -9.57 -13.61 -8.75
N ALA A 236 -10.37 -12.63 -8.36
CA ALA A 236 -10.15 -11.21 -8.63
C ALA A 236 -9.88 -10.38 -7.36
N ASP A 237 -9.86 -11.00 -6.17
CA ASP A 237 -9.70 -10.36 -4.85
C ASP A 237 -10.76 -9.29 -4.52
N ARG A 238 -11.78 -9.14 -5.36
CA ARG A 238 -12.95 -8.28 -5.17
C ARG A 238 -14.18 -8.90 -5.79
N THR A 239 -15.32 -8.44 -5.33
CA THR A 239 -16.60 -8.74 -5.99
C THR A 239 -16.73 -7.96 -7.29
N LEU A 240 -17.06 -8.67 -8.37
CA LEU A 240 -17.29 -8.09 -9.72
C LEU A 240 -18.78 -7.83 -9.97
N MET A 241 -19.63 -8.40 -9.12
CA MET A 241 -21.09 -8.26 -9.12
C MET A 241 -21.63 -8.36 -7.70
N GLY A 242 -22.85 -7.87 -7.49
CA GLY A 242 -23.56 -7.95 -6.23
C GLY A 242 -24.27 -6.64 -5.93
N HIS A 243 -25.58 -6.74 -5.70
CA HIS A 243 -26.40 -5.64 -5.24
C HIS A 243 -26.02 -5.24 -3.80
N GLN A 244 -26.01 -3.94 -3.54
CA GLN A 244 -25.75 -3.37 -2.22
C GLN A 244 -26.77 -3.89 -1.19
N SER A 245 -26.31 -4.07 0.05
CA SER A 245 -27.16 -4.48 1.16
C SER A 245 -28.05 -3.32 1.62
N SER A 246 -29.28 -3.60 2.06
CA SER A 246 -30.20 -2.57 2.55
C SER A 246 -29.69 -1.86 3.81
N LYS A 247 -28.96 -2.59 4.67
CA LYS A 247 -28.08 -2.02 5.69
C LYS A 247 -26.65 -2.18 5.20
N ASP A 248 -25.88 -1.11 5.21
CA ASP A 248 -24.46 -1.10 4.87
C ASP A 248 -23.67 -0.37 5.97
N GLN A 249 -23.12 0.81 5.70
CA GLN A 249 -22.37 1.68 6.60
C GLN A 249 -23.12 2.97 6.98
N GLN A 250 -24.36 3.16 6.51
CA GLN A 250 -25.19 4.36 6.74
C GLN A 250 -25.28 4.84 8.20
N LEU A 251 -25.19 3.93 9.16
CA LEU A 251 -25.32 4.25 10.60
C LEU A 251 -23.99 4.57 11.27
N SER A 252 -22.86 4.38 10.58
CA SER A 252 -21.51 4.47 11.15
C SER A 252 -21.33 3.68 12.46
N ASP A 253 -22.14 2.64 12.67
CA ASP A 253 -22.25 1.86 13.92
C ASP A 253 -21.14 0.80 14.05
N HIS A 254 -20.41 0.54 12.97
CA HIS A 254 -19.27 -0.36 12.96
C HIS A 254 -18.00 0.32 13.49
N TYR A 255 -17.77 1.58 13.14
CA TYR A 255 -16.56 2.33 13.48
C TYR A 255 -16.41 2.47 15.00
N PHE A 256 -15.30 1.95 15.54
CA PHE A 256 -15.08 1.80 17.00
C PHE A 256 -16.21 1.07 17.77
N GLY A 257 -17.05 0.31 17.05
CA GLY A 257 -18.03 -0.59 17.65
C GLY A 257 -17.39 -1.81 18.33
N SER A 258 -18.21 -2.67 18.90
CA SER A 258 -17.73 -3.93 19.47
C SER A 258 -17.19 -4.86 18.40
N ILE A 259 -15.99 -5.40 18.61
CA ILE A 259 -15.34 -6.36 17.71
C ILE A 259 -15.95 -7.76 17.96
N PRO A 260 -16.39 -8.50 16.91
CA PRO A 260 -16.94 -9.84 17.08
C PRO A 260 -15.94 -10.82 17.71
N GLU A 261 -16.42 -11.78 18.51
CA GLU A 261 -15.57 -12.72 19.25
C GLU A 261 -14.63 -13.55 18.35
N ARG A 262 -15.12 -14.03 17.21
CA ARG A 262 -14.26 -14.72 16.23
C ARG A 262 -13.16 -13.82 15.67
N VAL A 263 -13.47 -12.55 15.45
CA VAL A 263 -12.51 -11.59 14.92
C VAL A 263 -11.48 -11.21 15.97
N ILE A 264 -11.89 -10.97 17.22
CA ILE A 264 -10.93 -10.64 18.28
C ILE A 264 -10.00 -11.82 18.59
N ALA A 265 -10.48 -13.06 18.48
CA ALA A 265 -9.62 -14.26 18.57
C ALA A 265 -8.56 -14.28 17.45
N PHE A 266 -8.96 -14.01 16.20
CA PHE A 266 -8.02 -13.84 15.09
C PHE A 266 -7.02 -12.71 15.35
N MET A 267 -7.50 -11.55 15.84
CA MET A 267 -6.64 -10.39 16.10
C MET A 267 -5.59 -10.67 17.16
N ARG A 268 -5.97 -11.33 18.26
CA ARG A 268 -5.04 -11.73 19.32
C ARG A 268 -3.98 -12.70 18.81
N ASP A 269 -4.36 -13.67 17.99
CA ASP A 269 -3.44 -14.67 17.47
C ASP A 269 -2.41 -14.03 16.51
N PHE A 270 -2.84 -13.16 15.59
CA PHE A 270 -1.87 -12.50 14.70
C PHE A 270 -0.98 -11.50 15.44
N GLU A 271 -1.48 -10.82 16.48
CA GLU A 271 -0.67 -9.93 17.32
C GLU A 271 0.44 -10.70 18.03
N PHE A 272 0.14 -11.88 18.59
CA PHE A 272 1.17 -12.71 19.21
C PHE A 272 2.25 -13.14 18.22
N GLU A 273 1.87 -13.54 17.01
CA GLU A 273 2.84 -13.83 15.95
C GLU A 273 3.63 -12.59 15.52
N ALA A 274 2.98 -11.43 15.42
CA ALA A 274 3.63 -10.16 15.11
C ALA A 274 4.67 -9.76 16.18
N TYR A 275 4.32 -9.89 17.47
CA TYR A 275 5.24 -9.60 18.58
C TYR A 275 6.45 -10.54 18.58
N LYS A 276 6.27 -11.85 18.34
CA LYS A 276 7.39 -12.80 18.19
C LYS A 276 8.36 -12.36 17.09
N LEU A 277 7.83 -11.78 16.02
CA LEU A 277 8.57 -11.28 14.87
C LEU A 277 9.08 -9.83 15.05
N GLY A 278 8.94 -9.25 16.24
CA GLY A 278 9.45 -7.91 16.55
C GLY A 278 8.61 -6.76 15.99
N ILE A 279 7.42 -7.04 15.44
CA ILE A 279 6.53 -6.02 14.87
C ILE A 279 5.74 -5.38 16.03
N PRO A 280 5.89 -4.06 16.29
CA PRO A 280 5.34 -3.42 17.48
C PRO A 280 3.89 -2.97 17.28
N VAL A 281 2.98 -3.91 16.98
CA VAL A 281 1.54 -3.63 16.79
C VAL A 281 0.97 -2.93 18.04
N LYS A 282 0.36 -1.75 17.84
CA LYS A 282 -0.07 -0.87 18.92
C LYS A 282 -1.57 -0.70 19.00
N THR A 283 -2.22 -0.54 17.86
CA THR A 283 -3.67 -0.30 17.76
C THR A 283 -4.34 -1.33 16.87
N ARG A 284 -5.59 -1.66 17.21
CA ARG A 284 -6.53 -2.40 16.38
C ARG A 284 -7.94 -1.89 16.62
N HIS A 285 -8.76 -1.81 15.59
CA HIS A 285 -10.17 -1.44 15.72
C HIS A 285 -10.99 -1.86 14.50
N ASN A 286 -12.31 -1.77 14.65
CA ASN A 286 -13.24 -1.76 13.52
C ASN A 286 -13.07 -0.48 12.71
N GLU A 287 -13.14 -0.62 11.39
CA GLU A 287 -13.24 0.49 10.46
C GLU A 287 -14.70 0.82 10.12
N VAL A 288 -14.94 1.77 9.23
CA VAL A 288 -16.28 2.30 8.91
C VAL A 288 -17.17 1.26 8.23
N ALA A 289 -16.64 0.48 7.28
CA ALA A 289 -17.44 -0.52 6.59
C ALA A 289 -17.60 -1.81 7.43
N PRO A 290 -18.73 -2.54 7.28
CA PRO A 290 -18.91 -3.83 7.94
C PRO A 290 -17.81 -4.81 7.58
N ASN A 291 -17.28 -5.51 8.59
CA ASN A 291 -16.17 -6.46 8.47
C ASN A 291 -14.86 -5.83 7.94
N GLN A 292 -14.72 -4.49 7.98
CA GLN A 292 -13.47 -3.78 7.79
C GLN A 292 -12.79 -3.52 9.13
N PHE A 293 -11.47 -3.66 9.18
CA PHE A 293 -10.67 -3.46 10.38
C PHE A 293 -9.36 -2.77 10.02
N GLU A 294 -8.71 -2.21 11.04
CA GLU A 294 -7.38 -1.61 10.94
C GLU A 294 -6.46 -2.20 12.02
N CYS A 295 -5.16 -2.29 11.71
CA CYS A 295 -4.11 -2.34 12.72
C CYS A 295 -2.94 -1.42 12.35
N ALA A 296 -2.30 -0.83 13.36
CA ALA A 296 -1.12 0.01 13.17
C ALA A 296 -0.06 -0.26 14.25
N PRO A 297 1.23 -0.35 13.89
CA PRO A 297 2.32 -0.46 14.84
C PRO A 297 2.83 0.92 15.27
N ILE A 298 3.74 0.92 16.22
CA ILE A 298 4.61 2.07 16.47
C ILE A 298 5.47 2.31 15.21
N TYR A 299 5.71 3.56 14.85
CA TYR A 299 6.56 3.89 13.71
C TYR A 299 7.99 3.37 13.90
N GLU A 300 8.64 3.03 12.80
CA GLU A 300 10.01 2.54 12.78
C GLU A 300 10.81 3.27 11.69
N GLU A 301 12.10 2.95 11.54
CA GLU A 301 12.85 3.38 10.37
C GLU A 301 12.19 2.81 9.09
N VAL A 302 12.15 3.59 8.00
CA VAL A 302 11.36 3.24 6.81
C VAL A 302 11.65 1.84 6.28
N ASN A 303 12.93 1.46 6.11
CA ASN A 303 13.27 0.15 5.56
C ASN A 303 12.72 -0.99 6.42
N LEU A 304 12.92 -0.92 7.75
CA LEU A 304 12.37 -1.91 8.69
C LEU A 304 10.84 -1.89 8.72
N ALA A 305 10.22 -0.70 8.74
CA ALA A 305 8.78 -0.54 8.76
C ALA A 305 8.13 -1.18 7.53
N VAL A 306 8.73 -1.04 6.35
CA VAL A 306 8.23 -1.70 5.12
C VAL A 306 8.35 -3.22 5.23
N ASP A 307 9.46 -3.75 5.73
CA ASP A 307 9.61 -5.19 5.93
C ASP A 307 8.57 -5.74 6.91
N HIS A 308 8.37 -5.05 8.03
CA HIS A 308 7.35 -5.39 9.02
C HIS A 308 5.93 -5.33 8.46
N ASN A 309 5.62 -4.36 7.58
CA ASN A 309 4.32 -4.32 6.89
C ASN A 309 4.12 -5.54 5.97
N GLN A 310 5.13 -5.88 5.16
CA GLN A 310 5.04 -7.03 4.27
C GLN A 310 4.92 -8.35 5.05
N LEU A 311 5.66 -8.46 6.16
CA LEU A 311 5.63 -9.62 7.04
C LEU A 311 4.29 -9.76 7.77
N ILE A 312 3.70 -8.67 8.30
CA ILE A 312 2.40 -8.76 8.97
C ILE A 312 1.30 -9.18 8.00
N MET A 313 1.34 -8.72 6.74
CA MET A 313 0.33 -9.10 5.74
C MET A 313 0.37 -10.62 5.47
N ASP A 314 1.56 -11.22 5.44
CA ASP A 314 1.69 -12.68 5.35
C ASP A 314 1.20 -13.39 6.63
N VAL A 315 1.59 -12.91 7.80
CA VAL A 315 1.11 -13.45 9.10
C VAL A 315 -0.41 -13.43 9.16
N MET A 316 -1.03 -12.31 8.81
CA MET A 316 -2.49 -12.15 8.80
C MET A 316 -3.15 -13.14 7.84
N ARG A 317 -2.59 -13.38 6.65
CA ARG A 317 -3.12 -14.40 5.72
C ARG A 317 -3.10 -15.79 6.35
N ARG A 318 -1.96 -16.19 6.94
CA ARG A 318 -1.80 -17.52 7.54
C ARG A 318 -2.70 -17.72 8.76
N VAL A 319 -2.72 -16.75 9.67
CA VAL A 319 -3.57 -16.79 10.87
C VAL A 319 -5.05 -16.73 10.49
N ALA A 320 -5.45 -15.93 9.50
CA ALA A 320 -6.84 -15.90 9.05
C ALA A 320 -7.32 -17.29 8.61
N ARG A 321 -6.50 -18.07 7.88
CA ARG A 321 -6.87 -19.44 7.46
C ARG A 321 -7.07 -20.37 8.66
N LYS A 322 -6.21 -20.28 9.68
CA LYS A 322 -6.35 -21.04 10.94
C LYS A 322 -7.70 -20.75 11.58
N HIS A 323 -8.09 -19.48 11.59
CA HIS A 323 -9.36 -18.99 12.13
C HIS A 323 -10.54 -19.14 11.17
N LYS A 324 -10.43 -19.85 10.04
CA LYS A 324 -11.50 -20.01 9.03
C LYS A 324 -12.01 -18.67 8.47
N PHE A 325 -11.11 -17.71 8.36
CA PHE A 325 -11.30 -16.45 7.66
C PHE A 325 -10.42 -16.39 6.40
N ARG A 326 -10.77 -15.45 5.54
CA ARG A 326 -9.90 -14.91 4.49
C ARG A 326 -9.76 -13.42 4.74
N VAL A 327 -8.52 -12.96 4.79
CA VAL A 327 -8.20 -11.54 4.81
C VAL A 327 -8.18 -11.01 3.37
N LEU A 328 -8.85 -9.90 3.15
CA LEU A 328 -8.92 -9.22 1.86
C LEU A 328 -8.19 -7.89 1.99
N PHE A 329 -7.09 -7.77 1.26
CA PHE A 329 -6.29 -6.55 1.19
C PHE A 329 -6.58 -5.71 -0.05
N HIS A 330 -7.48 -6.15 -0.94
CA HIS A 330 -7.89 -5.33 -2.07
C HIS A 330 -8.50 -4.02 -1.55
N GLU A 331 -8.19 -2.91 -2.21
CA GLU A 331 -8.56 -1.54 -1.84
C GLU A 331 -10.07 -1.29 -1.91
N LYS A 332 -10.83 -2.18 -2.59
CA LYS A 332 -12.27 -2.06 -2.79
C LYS A 332 -12.90 -3.45 -2.99
N PRO A 333 -12.92 -4.33 -1.97
CA PRO A 333 -13.42 -5.70 -2.13
C PRO A 333 -14.92 -5.73 -2.42
N PHE A 334 -15.68 -4.79 -1.85
CA PHE A 334 -17.12 -4.62 -2.02
C PHE A 334 -17.41 -3.19 -2.51
N ALA A 335 -18.31 -3.06 -3.49
CA ALA A 335 -18.68 -1.72 -3.99
C ALA A 335 -19.77 -1.06 -3.13
N GLY A 336 -19.81 0.27 -3.13
CA GLY A 336 -20.81 1.04 -2.37
C GLY A 336 -20.51 1.28 -0.90
N ILE A 337 -19.45 0.68 -0.36
CA ILE A 337 -18.99 0.88 1.03
C ILE A 337 -17.54 1.37 1.04
N ASN A 338 -17.00 1.78 2.19
CA ASN A 338 -15.61 2.24 2.33
C ASN A 338 -14.64 1.20 1.75
N GLY A 339 -13.57 1.72 1.13
CA GLY A 339 -12.46 0.91 0.67
C GLY A 339 -11.37 0.81 1.73
N SER A 340 -10.35 -0.01 1.48
CA SER A 340 -9.22 -0.19 2.41
C SER A 340 -7.99 0.60 1.97
N GLY A 341 -7.46 1.44 2.86
CA GLY A 341 -6.23 2.21 2.69
C GLY A 341 -4.99 1.57 3.32
N LYS A 342 -3.81 2.16 3.04
CA LYS A 342 -2.60 1.96 3.84
C LYS A 342 -1.94 3.29 4.15
N HIS A 343 -2.36 3.98 5.21
CA HIS A 343 -1.83 5.33 5.45
C HIS A 343 -0.37 5.27 5.85
N ASN A 344 0.48 6.05 5.17
CA ASN A 344 1.90 6.12 5.46
C ASN A 344 2.20 7.41 6.25
N ASN A 345 2.34 7.29 7.56
CA ASN A 345 2.78 8.35 8.44
C ASN A 345 4.30 8.51 8.35
N TRP A 346 4.77 9.46 7.55
CA TRP A 346 6.17 9.69 7.24
C TRP A 346 6.75 10.90 7.97
N SER A 347 7.96 10.73 8.52
CA SER A 347 8.74 11.83 9.12
C SER A 347 10.26 11.60 9.02
N MET A 348 11.07 12.53 9.53
CA MET A 348 12.54 12.47 9.54
C MET A 348 13.08 12.78 10.94
N ALA A 349 13.94 11.92 11.47
CA ALA A 349 14.58 12.06 12.78
C ALA A 349 16.11 12.14 12.65
N THR A 350 16.76 13.06 13.36
CA THR A 350 18.22 13.13 13.43
C THR A 350 18.79 12.04 14.35
N ASN A 351 20.06 11.68 14.17
CA ASN A 351 20.80 10.83 15.12
C ASN A 351 20.93 11.44 16.52
N THR A 352 20.64 12.74 16.68
CA THR A 352 20.57 13.44 17.98
C THR A 352 19.19 13.38 18.63
N GLY A 353 18.21 12.69 18.02
CA GLY A 353 16.88 12.47 18.56
C GLY A 353 15.86 13.58 18.24
N VAL A 354 16.15 14.47 17.29
CA VAL A 354 15.25 15.56 16.90
C VAL A 354 14.39 15.14 15.71
N ASN A 355 13.06 15.20 15.87
CA ASN A 355 12.13 15.09 14.74
C ASN A 355 12.11 16.43 13.97
N LEU A 356 12.53 16.40 12.70
CA LEU A 356 12.68 17.58 11.83
C LEU A 356 11.34 18.18 11.38
N LEU A 357 10.25 17.42 11.52
CA LEU A 357 8.88 17.85 11.24
C LEU A 357 8.09 18.16 12.52
N SER A 358 8.73 18.21 13.68
CA SER A 358 8.10 18.72 14.90
C SER A 358 8.40 20.22 15.07
N PRO A 359 7.40 21.04 15.44
CA PRO A 359 7.65 22.39 15.93
C PRO A 359 8.66 22.38 17.07
N GLY A 360 9.59 23.33 17.06
CA GLY A 360 10.60 23.50 18.09
C GLY A 360 10.20 24.47 19.21
N LYS A 361 11.07 24.57 20.22
CA LYS A 361 10.83 25.40 21.42
C LYS A 361 11.25 26.85 21.29
N ASN A 362 12.11 27.16 20.31
CA ASN A 362 12.71 28.48 20.14
C ASN A 362 12.79 28.88 18.66
N PRO A 363 13.05 30.17 18.35
CA PRO A 363 13.08 30.64 16.97
C PRO A 363 14.07 29.90 16.05
N LYS A 364 15.19 29.38 16.60
CA LYS A 364 16.19 28.64 15.81
C LYS A 364 15.67 27.26 15.42
N THR A 365 15.11 26.51 16.37
CA THR A 365 14.52 25.18 16.12
C THR A 365 13.25 25.29 15.27
N ASN A 366 12.47 26.36 15.43
CA ASN A 366 11.31 26.62 14.57
C ASN A 366 11.69 26.98 13.14
N LEU A 367 12.82 27.68 12.93
CA LEU A 367 13.32 27.91 11.58
C LEU A 367 13.78 26.62 10.90
N GLN A 368 14.36 25.68 11.65
CA GLN A 368 14.69 24.33 11.15
C GLN A 368 13.42 23.59 10.76
N PHE A 369 12.42 23.52 11.65
CA PHE A 369 11.12 22.93 11.36
C PHE A 369 10.48 23.51 10.09
N LEU A 370 10.38 24.84 9.98
CA LEU A 370 9.82 25.49 8.80
C LEU A 370 10.62 25.18 7.54
N THR A 371 11.95 25.05 7.66
CA THR A 371 12.81 24.69 6.54
C THR A 371 12.46 23.32 5.99
N PHE A 372 12.31 22.30 6.84
CA PHE A 372 11.92 20.96 6.40
C PHE A 372 10.47 20.91 5.94
N LEU A 373 9.52 21.52 6.68
CA LEU A 373 8.11 21.57 6.32
C LEU A 373 7.91 22.14 4.91
N ILE A 374 8.46 23.33 4.63
CA ILE A 374 8.28 24.02 3.35
C ILE A 374 8.97 23.24 2.21
N ASN A 375 10.14 22.64 2.47
CA ASN A 375 10.80 21.80 1.47
C ASN A 375 10.00 20.54 1.14
N VAL A 376 9.34 19.91 2.11
CA VAL A 376 8.42 18.79 1.84
C VAL A 376 7.25 19.25 0.97
N ILE A 377 6.60 20.37 1.31
CA ILE A 377 5.50 20.92 0.51
C ILE A 377 5.96 21.23 -0.91
N LYS A 378 7.16 21.81 -1.07
CA LYS A 378 7.76 22.11 -2.39
C LYS A 378 8.06 20.83 -3.18
N ALA A 379 8.61 19.81 -2.51
CA ALA A 379 8.88 18.51 -3.13
C ALA A 379 7.58 17.87 -3.65
N VAL A 380 6.51 17.89 -2.87
CA VAL A 380 5.19 17.37 -3.28
C VAL A 380 4.59 18.20 -4.41
N ASN A 381 4.73 19.53 -4.38
CA ASN A 381 4.25 20.42 -5.44
C ASN A 381 4.89 20.14 -6.80
N ASP A 382 6.21 19.93 -6.81
CA ASP A 382 6.97 19.75 -8.06
C ASP A 382 6.84 18.33 -8.59
N ASN A 383 6.64 17.36 -7.69
CA ASN A 383 6.55 15.93 -8.00
C ASN A 383 5.13 15.38 -7.87
N GLN A 384 4.12 16.24 -7.92
CA GLN A 384 2.72 15.88 -7.71
C GLN A 384 2.29 14.69 -8.60
N ALA A 385 2.60 14.78 -9.89
CA ALA A 385 2.30 13.76 -10.89
C ALA A 385 3.02 12.43 -10.59
N LEU A 386 4.28 12.51 -10.16
CA LEU A 386 5.10 11.34 -9.83
C LEU A 386 4.59 10.64 -8.56
N LEU A 387 4.20 11.40 -7.53
CA LEU A 387 3.60 10.86 -6.32
C LEU A 387 2.25 10.19 -6.61
N ALA A 388 1.44 10.76 -7.50
CA ALA A 388 0.22 10.12 -7.99
C ALA A 388 0.52 8.78 -8.70
N ALA A 389 1.55 8.75 -9.55
CA ALA A 389 2.01 7.53 -10.23
C ALA A 389 2.52 6.46 -9.25
N SER A 390 3.06 6.85 -8.10
CA SER A 390 3.58 5.92 -7.08
C SER A 390 2.52 5.14 -6.31
N VAL A 391 1.27 5.60 -6.32
CA VAL A 391 0.16 5.00 -5.57
C VAL A 391 -0.93 4.43 -6.45
N ILE A 392 -0.98 4.81 -7.73
CA ILE A 392 -2.02 4.35 -8.64
C ILE A 392 -1.71 2.93 -9.14
N ASN A 393 -2.70 2.07 -9.07
CA ASN A 393 -2.71 0.75 -9.68
C ASN A 393 -4.18 0.35 -9.94
N GLU A 394 -4.41 -0.80 -10.58
CA GLU A 394 -5.77 -1.23 -10.90
C GLU A 394 -6.67 -1.34 -9.65
N PRO A 395 -6.26 -2.01 -8.56
CA PRO A 395 -7.09 -2.10 -7.35
C PRO A 395 -7.41 -0.74 -6.71
N ASN A 396 -6.41 0.14 -6.56
CA ASN A 396 -6.56 1.45 -5.91
C ASN A 396 -7.37 2.43 -6.78
N SER A 397 -7.46 2.20 -8.11
CA SER A 397 -8.32 2.98 -9.00
C SER A 397 -9.81 2.88 -8.65
N HIS A 398 -10.23 1.82 -7.96
CA HIS A 398 -11.61 1.65 -7.48
C HIS A 398 -11.86 2.29 -6.10
N ARG A 399 -10.79 2.72 -5.42
CA ARG A 399 -10.85 3.30 -4.07
C ARG A 399 -10.78 4.82 -4.09
N LEU A 400 -9.80 5.40 -4.79
CA LEU A 400 -9.57 6.85 -4.79
C LEU A 400 -10.80 7.60 -5.32
N GLY A 401 -11.17 8.71 -4.67
CA GLY A 401 -12.28 9.56 -5.10
C GLY A 401 -13.64 9.31 -4.45
N GLY A 402 -13.73 8.52 -3.37
CA GLY A 402 -14.98 8.40 -2.61
C GLY A 402 -14.85 7.59 -1.31
N HIS A 403 -15.89 7.67 -0.46
CA HIS A 403 -16.00 6.90 0.79
C HIS A 403 -14.74 6.98 1.69
N GLU A 404 -14.37 8.18 2.13
CA GLU A 404 -13.18 8.50 2.97
C GLU A 404 -11.80 8.25 2.33
N ALA A 405 -11.72 7.67 1.14
CA ALA A 405 -10.47 7.65 0.38
C ALA A 405 -10.20 9.00 -0.26
N PRO A 406 -8.96 9.53 -0.28
CA PRO A 406 -8.69 10.85 -0.85
C PRO A 406 -9.03 10.92 -2.35
N PRO A 407 -9.29 12.12 -2.89
CA PRO A 407 -9.56 12.29 -4.31
C PRO A 407 -8.33 11.92 -5.13
N ALA A 408 -8.58 11.68 -6.42
CA ALA A 408 -7.56 11.42 -7.43
C ALA A 408 -6.71 12.67 -7.79
N ILE A 409 -6.51 13.57 -6.82
CA ILE A 409 -5.83 14.86 -6.96
C ILE A 409 -4.88 15.00 -5.78
N MET A 410 -3.58 14.87 -6.01
CA MET A 410 -2.59 15.03 -4.95
C MET A 410 -2.56 16.51 -4.51
N SER A 411 -2.75 16.77 -3.22
CA SER A 411 -2.72 18.09 -2.59
C SER A 411 -2.17 17.98 -1.18
N VAL A 412 -1.69 19.09 -0.62
CA VAL A 412 -1.13 19.13 0.72
C VAL A 412 -2.05 19.91 1.65
N PHE A 413 -2.42 19.28 2.76
CA PHE A 413 -3.11 19.92 3.87
C PHE A 413 -2.10 20.26 4.96
N VAL A 414 -2.03 21.52 5.40
CA VAL A 414 -1.17 21.93 6.53
C VAL A 414 -1.95 22.50 7.71
N GLY A 415 -3.24 22.75 7.55
CA GLY A 415 -4.10 23.37 8.54
C GLY A 415 -4.06 24.89 8.45
N SER A 416 -5.21 25.51 8.73
CA SER A 416 -5.43 26.96 8.64
C SER A 416 -4.39 27.80 9.42
N TYR A 417 -3.99 27.35 10.61
CA TYR A 417 -3.01 28.05 11.43
C TYR A 417 -1.62 28.10 10.77
N LEU A 418 -1.04 26.94 10.41
CA LEU A 418 0.24 26.91 9.72
C LEU A 418 0.15 27.60 8.35
N SER A 419 -0.96 27.43 7.64
CA SER A 419 -1.25 28.11 6.39
C SER A 419 -1.12 29.65 6.54
N SER A 420 -1.75 30.22 7.58
CA SER A 420 -1.64 31.66 7.85
C SER A 420 -0.22 32.12 8.21
N ILE A 421 0.55 31.30 8.93
CA ILE A 421 1.95 31.60 9.26
C ILE A 421 2.82 31.64 8.01
N LEU A 422 2.61 30.71 7.07
CA LEU A 422 3.33 30.70 5.79
C LEU A 422 3.02 31.97 4.99
N ASP A 423 1.76 32.39 4.96
CA ASP A 423 1.33 33.59 4.24
C ASP A 423 1.88 34.88 4.91
N ASP A 424 1.92 34.92 6.24
CA ASP A 424 2.56 35.98 7.02
C ASP A 424 4.07 36.08 6.75
N LEU A 425 4.77 34.95 6.61
CA LEU A 425 6.19 34.93 6.24
C LEU A 425 6.42 35.55 4.85
N VAL A 426 5.53 35.28 3.89
CA VAL A 426 5.63 35.84 2.54
C VAL A 426 5.46 37.37 2.56
N SER A 427 4.53 37.89 3.36
CA SER A 427 4.30 39.34 3.45
C SER A 427 5.46 40.09 4.12
N LYS A 428 6.14 39.47 5.10
CA LYS A 428 7.19 40.12 5.91
C LYS A 428 8.61 39.95 5.36
N VAL A 429 8.93 38.83 4.72
CA VAL A 429 10.30 38.56 4.24
C VAL A 429 10.57 39.34 2.95
N THR A 430 11.70 40.06 2.87
CA THR A 430 12.07 40.84 1.66
C THR A 430 13.24 40.21 0.90
N ASN A 431 13.28 40.39 -0.42
CA ASN A 431 14.41 39.96 -1.28
C ASN A 431 15.67 40.84 -1.11
N ARG A 432 15.56 41.94 -0.35
CA ARG A 432 16.66 42.87 -0.04
C ARG A 432 17.21 42.57 1.36
N LYS A 433 18.31 43.26 1.72
CA LYS A 433 18.89 43.17 3.06
C LYS A 433 17.84 43.59 4.10
N MET A 434 17.51 42.71 5.04
CA MET A 434 16.51 43.00 6.08
C MET A 434 17.11 43.86 7.19
N THR A 435 16.33 44.83 7.69
CA THR A 435 16.70 45.67 8.84
C THR A 435 16.70 44.84 10.14
N PRO A 436 17.45 45.24 11.18
CA PRO A 436 17.44 44.55 12.46
C PRO A 436 16.04 44.41 13.08
N ALA A 437 15.21 45.47 13.00
CA ALA A 437 13.84 45.46 13.51
C ALA A 437 12.95 44.41 12.81
N LEU A 438 13.01 44.33 11.49
CA LEU A 438 12.27 43.34 10.70
C LEU A 438 12.70 41.91 11.02
N LYS A 439 14.01 41.69 11.22
CA LYS A 439 14.55 40.38 11.65
C LYS A 439 14.03 39.96 13.01
N THR A 440 13.93 40.91 13.95
CA THR A 440 13.38 40.64 15.29
C THR A 440 11.90 40.30 15.20
N ASP A 441 11.10 41.03 14.41
CA ASP A 441 9.67 40.73 14.23
C ASP A 441 9.44 39.34 13.62
N ILE A 442 10.18 38.97 12.57
CA ILE A 442 10.11 37.63 11.97
C ILE A 442 10.52 36.56 13.00
N LYS A 443 11.60 36.77 13.75
CA LYS A 443 12.03 35.82 14.79
C LYS A 443 11.01 35.67 15.91
N LEU A 444 10.36 36.75 16.31
CA LEU A 444 9.26 36.72 17.29
C LEU A 444 8.05 35.97 16.74
N GLY A 445 7.68 36.18 15.47
CA GLY A 445 6.61 35.43 14.81
C GLY A 445 6.89 33.92 14.75
N ILE A 446 8.09 33.54 14.31
CA ILE A 446 8.53 32.13 14.27
C ILE A 446 8.61 31.54 15.69
N GLY A 447 8.98 32.33 16.70
CA GLY A 447 8.99 31.91 18.10
C GLY A 447 7.60 31.66 18.71
N LYS A 448 6.52 32.13 18.08
CA LYS A 448 5.14 31.93 18.55
C LYS A 448 4.49 30.63 18.06
N ILE A 449 5.17 29.85 17.20
CA ILE A 449 4.68 28.54 16.79
C ILE A 449 4.65 27.65 18.05
N PRO A 450 3.48 27.18 18.51
CA PRO A 450 3.36 26.39 19.73
C PRO A 450 3.98 25.01 19.53
N GLU A 451 4.60 24.50 20.60
CA GLU A 451 5.23 23.16 20.62
C GLU A 451 4.18 22.04 20.45
N ILE A 452 3.01 22.26 21.04
CA ILE A 452 1.82 21.46 20.80
C ILE A 452 0.96 22.27 19.83
N LEU A 453 1.10 21.99 18.53
CA LEU A 453 -0.05 22.14 17.66
C LEU A 453 -1.08 21.14 18.20
N LEU A 454 -1.92 21.59 19.13
CA LEU A 454 -3.11 20.84 19.53
C LEU A 454 -3.79 20.38 18.22
N ASP A 455 -4.50 19.26 18.25
CA ASP A 455 -5.42 18.78 17.20
C ASP A 455 -6.53 19.81 16.80
N ASN A 456 -6.26 21.11 16.93
CA ASN A 456 -7.05 22.29 16.57
C ASN A 456 -7.10 22.52 15.04
N THR A 457 -6.34 21.78 14.24
CA THR A 457 -6.61 21.69 12.80
C THR A 457 -7.61 20.57 12.60
N ASP A 458 -8.85 20.93 12.26
CA ASP A 458 -9.87 19.96 11.84
C ASP A 458 -9.23 18.96 10.86
N ARG A 459 -9.26 17.66 11.20
CA ARG A 459 -8.55 16.64 10.44
C ARG A 459 -9.26 16.50 9.11
N ASN A 460 -8.76 17.17 8.08
CA ASN A 460 -9.29 17.01 6.73
C ASN A 460 -8.96 15.60 6.22
N ARG A 461 -9.85 14.64 6.49
CA ARG A 461 -9.74 13.21 6.12
C ARG A 461 -9.64 13.02 4.60
N THR A 462 -10.16 13.97 3.84
CA THR A 462 -10.18 13.93 2.37
C THR A 462 -8.83 14.29 1.74
N SER A 463 -7.89 14.84 2.50
CA SER A 463 -6.57 15.19 1.96
C SER A 463 -5.71 13.94 1.70
N PRO A 464 -5.08 13.82 0.52
CA PRO A 464 -4.17 12.72 0.21
C PRO A 464 -2.83 12.83 0.95
N PHE A 465 -2.37 14.04 1.30
CA PHE A 465 -1.10 14.27 1.99
C PHE A 465 -1.26 15.34 3.06
N ALA A 466 -1.42 14.93 4.32
CA ALA A 466 -1.81 15.83 5.40
C ALA A 466 -0.72 15.96 6.45
N PHE A 467 -0.37 17.18 6.85
CA PHE A 467 0.48 17.42 8.01
C PHE A 467 -0.35 17.21 9.29
N THR A 468 0.05 16.25 10.12
CA THR A 468 -0.69 15.85 11.34
C THR A 468 0.06 16.24 12.62
N GLY A 469 0.70 17.42 12.58
CA GLY A 469 1.33 18.07 13.73
C GLY A 469 2.83 17.83 13.87
N ASN A 470 3.31 16.61 13.60
CA ASN A 470 4.72 16.25 13.72
C ASN A 470 5.27 15.33 12.60
N ARG A 471 4.44 15.10 11.58
CA ARG A 471 4.68 14.18 10.47
C ARG A 471 3.69 14.48 9.34
N PHE A 472 3.91 13.89 8.17
CA PHE A 472 2.92 13.87 7.10
C PHE A 472 2.27 12.49 7.00
N GLU A 473 0.96 12.46 6.84
CA GLU A 473 0.17 11.26 6.60
C GLU A 473 -0.17 11.18 5.11
N PHE A 474 0.37 10.17 4.43
CA PHE A 474 0.12 9.92 3.01
C PHE A 474 -0.97 8.86 2.83
N ARG A 475 -2.21 9.32 2.58
CA ARG A 475 -3.44 8.49 2.57
C ARG A 475 -3.77 7.85 1.22
N ALA A 476 -3.12 8.30 0.15
CA ALA A 476 -3.43 7.81 -1.20
C ALA A 476 -2.93 6.38 -1.46
N VAL A 477 -2.06 5.84 -0.62
CA VAL A 477 -1.48 4.51 -0.75
C VAL A 477 -2.56 3.44 -0.52
N GLY A 478 -2.60 2.43 -1.39
CA GLY A 478 -3.57 1.32 -1.32
C GLY A 478 -3.24 0.26 -0.27
N SER A 479 -4.25 -0.40 0.28
CA SER A 479 -4.14 -1.48 1.26
C SER A 479 -3.33 -2.69 0.79
N SER A 480 -3.28 -2.97 -0.52
CA SER A 480 -2.49 -4.08 -1.09
C SER A 480 -1.08 -3.69 -1.52
N ALA A 481 -0.83 -2.40 -1.76
CA ALA A 481 0.43 -1.91 -2.31
C ALA A 481 1.62 -2.09 -1.37
N ASN A 482 2.82 -2.34 -1.91
CA ASN A 482 4.04 -2.28 -1.12
C ASN A 482 4.37 -0.81 -0.78
N CYS A 483 4.55 -0.49 0.51
CA CYS A 483 4.89 0.86 0.97
C CYS A 483 6.12 1.45 0.26
N SER A 484 7.07 0.61 -0.16
CA SER A 484 8.26 1.03 -0.89
C SER A 484 7.95 1.88 -2.10
N ALA A 485 6.90 1.58 -2.88
CA ALA A 485 6.60 2.33 -4.11
C ALA A 485 6.40 3.83 -3.81
N ALA A 486 5.54 4.14 -2.83
CA ALA A 486 5.30 5.50 -2.35
C ALA A 486 6.53 6.10 -1.65
N MET A 487 7.24 5.32 -0.84
CA MET A 487 8.38 5.79 -0.06
C MET A 487 9.62 6.07 -0.92
N ILE A 488 9.88 5.30 -1.98
CA ILE A 488 10.96 5.58 -2.93
C ILE A 488 10.75 6.97 -3.53
N VAL A 489 9.55 7.22 -4.07
CA VAL A 489 9.26 8.50 -4.72
C VAL A 489 9.28 9.65 -3.71
N LEU A 490 8.61 9.52 -2.57
CA LEU A 490 8.57 10.58 -1.56
C LEU A 490 9.96 10.94 -1.05
N ASN A 491 10.75 9.95 -0.62
CA ASN A 491 12.09 10.21 -0.07
C ASN A 491 13.04 10.76 -1.15
N ALA A 492 12.99 10.25 -2.39
CA ALA A 492 13.79 10.77 -3.49
C ALA A 492 13.42 12.22 -3.87
N SER A 493 12.12 12.53 -3.95
CA SER A 493 11.64 13.89 -4.23
C SER A 493 12.07 14.87 -3.15
N VAL A 494 11.97 14.49 -1.87
CA VAL A 494 12.41 15.33 -0.76
C VAL A 494 13.94 15.48 -0.75
N ALA A 495 14.68 14.40 -1.00
CA ALA A 495 16.14 14.45 -1.11
C ALA A 495 16.59 15.46 -2.17
N ARG A 496 16.03 15.36 -3.38
CA ARG A 496 16.35 16.27 -4.49
C ARG A 496 16.02 17.71 -4.16
N GLN A 497 14.86 17.96 -3.55
CA GLN A 497 14.44 19.29 -3.15
C GLN A 497 15.36 19.89 -2.06
N LEU A 498 15.84 19.09 -1.12
CA LEU A 498 16.79 19.53 -0.09
C LEU A 498 18.18 19.86 -0.65
N GLU A 499 18.64 19.13 -1.68
CA GLU A 499 19.87 19.48 -2.41
C GLU A 499 19.76 20.84 -3.08
N ILE A 500 18.67 21.05 -3.84
CA ILE A 500 18.39 22.32 -4.53
C ILE A 500 18.32 23.46 -3.51
N PHE A 501 17.63 23.25 -2.39
CA PHE A 501 17.56 24.22 -1.30
C PHE A 501 18.93 24.58 -0.75
N ALA A 502 19.78 23.58 -0.45
CA ALA A 502 21.11 23.83 0.08
C ALA A 502 21.98 24.61 -0.92
N ASP A 503 21.92 24.28 -2.21
CA ASP A 503 22.64 25.00 -3.26
C ASP A 503 22.18 26.46 -3.41
N GLU A 504 20.87 26.71 -3.38
CA GLU A 504 20.30 28.06 -3.44
C GLU A 504 20.68 28.90 -2.20
N VAL A 505 20.62 28.32 -1.00
CA VAL A 505 21.02 28.97 0.25
C VAL A 505 22.52 29.28 0.23
N ASP A 506 23.38 28.33 -0.12
CA ASP A 506 24.82 28.51 -0.20
C ASP A 506 25.20 29.60 -1.21
N ALA A 507 24.52 29.68 -2.35
CA ALA A 507 24.72 30.72 -3.35
C ALA A 507 24.39 32.13 -2.80
N ILE A 508 23.36 32.27 -1.97
CA ILE A 508 22.99 33.54 -1.34
C ILE A 508 23.98 33.89 -0.21
N ILE A 509 24.43 32.91 0.57
CA ILE A 509 25.46 33.10 1.61
C ILE A 509 26.77 33.59 0.98
N LYS A 510 27.20 33.00 -0.15
CA LYS A 510 28.40 33.44 -0.91
C LYS A 510 28.30 34.90 -1.37
N LYS A 511 27.10 35.43 -1.58
CA LYS A 511 26.86 36.86 -1.88
C LYS A 511 26.91 37.78 -0.65
N GLY A 512 27.38 37.29 0.50
CA GLY A 512 27.59 38.07 1.73
C GLY A 512 26.36 38.23 2.62
N ARG A 513 25.29 37.43 2.40
CA ARG A 513 24.11 37.42 3.29
C ARG A 513 24.34 36.51 4.50
N LYS A 514 23.72 36.85 5.63
CA LYS A 514 23.75 35.99 6.82
C LYS A 514 22.91 34.74 6.57
N LYS A 515 23.34 33.60 7.13
CA LYS A 515 22.69 32.29 7.03
C LYS A 515 21.17 32.33 7.24
N ASP A 516 20.68 32.81 8.38
CA ASP A 516 19.23 32.87 8.68
C ASP A 516 18.46 33.70 7.63
N GLU A 517 19.07 34.75 7.09
CA GLU A 517 18.47 35.62 6.08
C GLU A 517 18.44 34.96 4.70
N ALA A 518 19.49 34.22 4.34
CA ALA A 518 19.52 33.42 3.11
C ALA A 518 18.43 32.34 3.12
N ILE A 519 18.31 31.61 4.24
CA ILE A 519 17.27 30.59 4.45
C ILE A 519 15.88 31.20 4.25
N LEU A 520 15.56 32.28 4.98
CA LEU A 520 14.24 32.92 4.89
C LEU A 520 13.90 33.39 3.46
N GLN A 521 14.88 33.89 2.70
CA GLN A 521 14.68 34.31 1.31
C GLN A 521 14.29 33.13 0.40
N VAL A 522 14.96 31.98 0.54
CA VAL A 522 14.62 30.78 -0.23
C VAL A 522 13.27 30.20 0.22
N LEU A 523 13.00 30.14 1.53
CA LEU A 523 11.72 29.67 2.04
C LEU A 523 10.55 30.52 1.53
N LYS A 524 10.68 31.85 1.51
CA LYS A 524 9.66 32.73 0.91
C LYS A 524 9.37 32.34 -0.55
N LYS A 525 10.41 32.14 -1.35
CA LYS A 525 10.27 31.73 -2.76
C LYS A 525 9.46 30.43 -2.86
N TYR A 526 9.79 29.43 -2.05
CA TYR A 526 9.12 28.13 -2.11
C TYR A 526 7.67 28.17 -1.61
N ILE A 527 7.35 29.00 -0.60
CA ILE A 527 5.96 29.17 -0.17
C ILE A 527 5.09 29.71 -1.32
N VAL A 528 5.60 30.68 -2.07
CA VAL A 528 4.89 31.25 -3.23
C VAL A 528 4.76 30.22 -4.36
N GLU A 529 5.84 29.53 -4.70
CA GLU A 529 5.84 28.53 -5.79
C GLU A 529 4.98 27.29 -5.48
N SER A 530 4.83 26.94 -4.20
CA SER A 530 4.02 25.81 -3.75
C SER A 530 2.60 26.18 -3.32
N GLN A 531 2.17 27.43 -3.52
CA GLN A 531 0.81 27.85 -3.17
C GLN A 531 -0.27 27.01 -3.87
N ARG A 532 -0.01 26.57 -5.11
CA ARG A 532 -0.97 25.79 -5.89
C ARG A 532 -1.34 24.44 -5.26
N ILE A 533 -0.40 23.79 -4.56
CA ILE A 533 -0.61 22.44 -4.00
C ILE A 533 -1.32 22.47 -2.63
N ARG A 534 -1.26 23.60 -1.91
CA ARG A 534 -1.88 23.76 -0.59
C ARG A 534 -3.40 23.86 -0.72
N PHE A 535 -4.11 22.98 -0.03
CA PHE A 535 -5.58 22.96 -0.03
C PHE A 535 -6.13 22.55 1.33
N GLU A 536 -7.10 23.34 1.82
CA GLU A 536 -7.65 23.23 3.18
C GLU A 536 -9.15 22.86 3.18
N GLY A 537 -9.79 22.77 2.02
CA GLY A 537 -11.23 22.51 1.88
C GLY A 537 -11.59 21.04 1.65
N ASP A 538 -12.85 20.79 1.30
CA ASP A 538 -13.33 19.45 0.98
C ASP A 538 -12.74 18.94 -0.35
N GLY A 539 -11.94 17.87 -0.29
CA GLY A 539 -11.30 17.26 -1.44
C GLY A 539 -12.27 16.53 -2.38
N TYR A 540 -13.49 16.22 -1.95
CA TYR A 540 -14.51 15.56 -2.78
C TYR A 540 -15.34 16.50 -3.63
N SER A 541 -15.28 17.80 -3.33
CA SER A 541 -16.13 18.78 -3.95
C SER A 541 -15.80 18.94 -5.44
N GLU A 542 -16.82 19.07 -6.29
CA GLU A 542 -16.63 19.35 -7.72
C GLU A 542 -15.98 20.74 -7.91
N GLU A 543 -16.18 21.67 -6.98
CA GLU A 543 -15.46 22.94 -6.93
C GLU A 543 -13.95 22.73 -6.81
N TRP A 544 -13.50 21.83 -5.93
CA TRP A 544 -12.07 21.51 -5.79
C TRP A 544 -11.52 20.90 -7.07
N LYS A 545 -12.24 20.00 -7.72
CA LYS A 545 -11.82 19.39 -8.99
C LYS A 545 -11.59 20.45 -10.08
N ASN A 546 -12.53 21.37 -10.23
CA ASN A 546 -12.44 22.48 -11.17
C ASN A 546 -11.32 23.47 -10.80
N GLU A 547 -11.14 23.75 -9.51
CA GLU A 547 -10.10 24.63 -9.01
C GLU A 547 -8.70 24.02 -9.19
N ALA A 548 -8.52 22.75 -8.85
CA ALA A 548 -7.28 22.00 -9.04
C ALA A 548 -6.84 22.03 -10.51
N GLN A 549 -7.77 21.84 -11.45
CA GLN A 549 -7.49 21.96 -12.88
C GLN A 549 -7.01 23.37 -13.25
N LYS A 550 -7.66 24.43 -12.74
CA LYS A 550 -7.21 25.83 -12.95
C LYS A 550 -5.82 26.10 -12.35
N ARG A 551 -5.50 25.46 -11.22
CA ARG A 551 -4.19 25.52 -10.55
C ARG A 551 -3.12 24.69 -11.27
N GLY A 552 -3.47 23.94 -12.31
CA GLY A 552 -2.56 23.08 -13.07
C GLY A 552 -2.13 21.82 -12.31
N LEU A 553 -2.96 21.37 -11.37
CA LEU A 553 -2.75 20.13 -10.63
C LEU A 553 -3.15 18.91 -11.48
N HIS A 554 -2.35 17.84 -11.42
CA HIS A 554 -2.68 16.58 -12.08
C HIS A 554 -3.91 15.93 -11.44
N ILE A 555 -4.83 15.48 -12.29
CA ILE A 555 -6.03 14.72 -11.92
C ILE A 555 -5.89 13.32 -12.53
N ILE A 556 -5.90 12.29 -11.69
CA ILE A 556 -5.82 10.89 -12.13
C ILE A 556 -7.14 10.53 -12.82
N THR A 557 -7.07 10.22 -14.10
CA THR A 557 -8.22 9.80 -14.91
C THR A 557 -8.08 8.37 -15.46
N SER A 558 -6.85 7.88 -15.54
CA SER A 558 -6.51 6.63 -16.24
C SER A 558 -5.26 6.06 -15.60
N VAL A 559 -5.32 4.78 -15.18
CA VAL A 559 -4.16 4.13 -14.55
C VAL A 559 -2.96 4.12 -15.50
N PRO A 560 -3.07 3.70 -16.78
CA PRO A 560 -1.93 3.68 -17.68
C PRO A 560 -1.35 5.08 -17.97
N ASP A 561 -2.19 6.11 -18.10
CA ASP A 561 -1.69 7.47 -18.35
C ASP A 561 -0.95 8.05 -17.16
N THR A 562 -1.42 7.78 -15.94
CA THR A 562 -0.72 8.22 -14.73
C THR A 562 0.58 7.44 -14.52
N LEU A 563 0.63 6.14 -14.82
CA LEU A 563 1.88 5.35 -14.77
C LEU A 563 2.95 5.86 -15.75
N LYS A 564 2.52 6.39 -16.93
CA LYS A 564 3.43 7.00 -17.90
C LYS A 564 4.19 8.21 -17.34
N LEU A 565 3.68 8.84 -16.27
CA LEU A 565 4.30 10.02 -15.66
C LEU A 565 5.66 9.72 -15.02
N TYR A 566 5.96 8.45 -14.71
CA TYR A 566 7.32 8.04 -14.33
C TYR A 566 8.37 8.33 -15.40
N LEU A 567 7.97 8.41 -16.67
CA LEU A 567 8.88 8.54 -17.80
C LEU A 567 9.06 10.00 -18.25
N THR A 568 8.46 10.98 -17.57
CA THR A 568 8.63 12.40 -17.93
C THR A 568 10.03 12.89 -17.55
N PRO A 569 10.55 13.96 -18.20
CA PRO A 569 11.84 14.53 -17.85
C PRO A 569 11.95 14.94 -16.38
N GLU A 570 10.86 15.45 -15.79
CA GLU A 570 10.81 15.87 -14.39
C GLU A 570 10.98 14.67 -13.45
N ALA A 571 10.27 13.56 -13.74
CA ALA A 571 10.38 12.34 -12.95
C ALA A 571 11.77 11.71 -13.05
N ARG A 572 12.36 11.68 -14.26
CA ARG A 572 13.73 11.20 -14.49
C ARG A 572 14.77 12.06 -13.76
N SER A 573 14.56 13.37 -13.66
CA SER A 573 15.48 14.22 -12.92
C SER A 573 15.51 13.93 -11.42
N VAL A 574 14.43 13.39 -10.85
CA VAL A 574 14.42 12.95 -9.45
C VAL A 574 14.95 11.53 -9.32
N LEU A 575 14.48 10.62 -10.17
CA LEU A 575 14.69 9.19 -10.00
C LEU A 575 16.00 8.69 -10.65
N VAL A 576 16.36 9.23 -11.80
CA VAL A 576 17.56 8.84 -12.55
C VAL A 576 18.75 9.70 -12.16
N ASP A 577 18.63 11.02 -12.30
CA ASP A 577 19.75 11.92 -11.96
C ASP A 577 20.05 11.89 -10.45
N GLY A 578 19.03 11.59 -9.62
CA GLY A 578 19.17 11.35 -8.19
C GLY A 578 19.83 10.01 -7.82
N GLY A 579 20.18 9.17 -8.82
CA GLY A 579 20.88 7.90 -8.63
C GLY A 579 20.03 6.77 -8.03
N ILE A 580 18.70 6.90 -8.02
CA ILE A 580 17.79 5.90 -7.46
C ILE A 580 17.63 4.73 -8.44
N PHE A 581 17.36 5.07 -9.70
CA PHE A 581 17.22 4.16 -10.82
C PHE A 581 18.18 4.53 -11.96
N SER A 582 18.55 3.55 -12.76
CA SER A 582 18.98 3.80 -14.13
C SER A 582 17.77 4.03 -15.04
N GLU A 583 17.99 4.64 -16.21
CA GLU A 583 16.95 4.78 -17.24
C GLU A 583 16.26 3.45 -17.58
N ARG A 584 17.07 2.38 -17.67
CA ARG A 584 16.57 1.03 -17.96
C ARG A 584 15.70 0.50 -16.83
N GLU A 585 16.14 0.60 -15.57
CA GLU A 585 15.36 0.16 -14.41
C GLU A 585 14.02 0.88 -14.29
N LEU A 586 14.00 2.18 -14.55
CA LEU A 586 12.78 2.99 -14.49
C LEU A 586 11.79 2.58 -15.59
N ALA A 587 12.25 2.46 -16.83
CA ALA A 587 11.42 2.02 -17.95
C ALA A 587 10.82 0.63 -17.71
N SER A 588 11.64 -0.33 -17.27
CA SER A 588 11.20 -1.70 -17.01
C SER A 588 10.17 -1.79 -15.88
N ARG A 589 10.26 -0.96 -14.84
CA ARG A 589 9.23 -0.91 -13.79
C ARG A 589 7.89 -0.44 -14.32
N VAL A 590 7.89 0.60 -15.15
CA VAL A 590 6.66 1.09 -15.79
C VAL A 590 6.04 0.01 -16.67
N GLU A 591 6.85 -0.74 -17.42
CA GLU A 591 6.36 -1.90 -18.18
C GLU A 591 5.74 -2.98 -17.29
N VAL A 592 6.37 -3.33 -16.17
CA VAL A 592 5.83 -4.29 -15.20
C VAL A 592 4.49 -3.80 -14.63
N GLU A 593 4.35 -2.52 -14.31
CA GLU A 593 3.08 -1.96 -13.85
C GLU A 593 1.98 -2.04 -14.92
N TYR A 594 2.30 -1.76 -16.19
CA TYR A 594 1.36 -1.97 -17.30
C TYR A 594 0.94 -3.44 -17.42
N GLU A 595 1.88 -4.38 -17.34
CA GLU A 595 1.55 -5.81 -17.37
C GLU A 595 0.64 -6.23 -16.23
N LYS A 596 0.92 -5.78 -14.99
CA LYS A 596 0.09 -6.07 -13.82
C LYS A 596 -1.32 -5.52 -14.02
N PHE A 597 -1.44 -4.28 -14.47
CA PHE A 597 -2.73 -3.65 -14.80
C PHE A 597 -3.49 -4.48 -15.85
N ILE A 598 -2.87 -4.77 -16.99
CA ILE A 598 -3.48 -5.55 -18.09
C ILE A 598 -3.96 -6.91 -17.59
N LYS A 599 -3.12 -7.64 -16.86
CA LYS A 599 -3.43 -8.99 -16.35
C LYS A 599 -4.59 -8.94 -15.36
N LYS A 600 -4.62 -7.97 -14.42
CA LYS A 600 -5.71 -7.80 -13.46
C LYS A 600 -7.04 -7.52 -14.17
N VAL A 601 -7.10 -6.51 -15.05
CA VAL A 601 -8.33 -6.20 -15.82
C VAL A 601 -8.74 -7.41 -16.68
N GLN A 602 -7.78 -8.11 -17.29
CA GLN A 602 -8.07 -9.30 -18.08
C GLN A 602 -8.69 -10.44 -17.26
N ILE A 603 -8.17 -10.72 -16.06
CA ILE A 603 -8.72 -11.72 -15.15
C ILE A 603 -10.14 -11.33 -14.74
N GLN A 604 -10.36 -10.07 -14.35
CA GLN A 604 -11.69 -9.58 -14.00
C GLN A 604 -12.68 -9.74 -15.17
N ALA A 605 -12.30 -9.36 -16.39
CA ALA A 605 -13.13 -9.52 -17.57
C ALA A 605 -13.51 -10.98 -17.85
N ARG A 606 -12.54 -11.91 -17.70
CA ARG A 606 -12.76 -13.34 -17.89
C ARG A 606 -13.72 -13.90 -16.83
N VAL A 607 -13.44 -13.63 -15.56
CA VAL A 607 -14.23 -14.12 -14.44
C VAL A 607 -15.65 -13.56 -14.49
N LEU A 608 -15.82 -12.26 -14.76
CA LEU A 608 -17.14 -11.65 -14.91
C LEU A 608 -17.94 -12.29 -16.04
N GLY A 609 -17.34 -12.45 -17.22
CA GLY A 609 -17.99 -13.07 -18.38
C GLY A 609 -18.38 -14.53 -18.11
N ASP A 610 -17.47 -15.31 -17.54
CA ASP A 610 -17.70 -16.72 -17.23
C ASP A 610 -18.78 -16.90 -16.15
N LEU A 611 -18.79 -16.08 -15.10
CA LEU A 611 -19.82 -16.13 -14.07
C LEU A 611 -21.17 -15.64 -14.60
N ALA A 612 -21.20 -14.57 -15.38
CA ALA A 612 -22.42 -14.05 -15.97
C ALA A 612 -23.12 -15.12 -16.84
N LEU A 613 -22.37 -15.78 -17.72
CA LEU A 613 -22.92 -16.77 -18.65
C LEU A 613 -23.20 -18.13 -18.01
N ASN A 614 -22.33 -18.61 -17.12
CA ASN A 614 -22.43 -19.96 -16.58
C ASN A 614 -23.20 -20.04 -15.26
N HIS A 615 -23.27 -18.95 -14.49
CA HIS A 615 -23.91 -18.95 -13.15
C HIS A 615 -25.17 -18.10 -13.11
N ILE A 616 -25.12 -16.86 -13.59
CA ILE A 616 -26.24 -15.92 -13.46
C ILE A 616 -27.34 -16.19 -14.49
N VAL A 617 -26.99 -16.22 -15.78
CA VAL A 617 -27.95 -16.41 -16.88
C VAL A 617 -28.78 -17.70 -16.72
N PRO A 618 -28.22 -18.87 -16.40
CA PRO A 618 -29.00 -20.10 -16.26
C PRO A 618 -30.04 -20.02 -15.14
N ILE A 619 -29.70 -19.37 -14.02
CA ILE A 619 -30.62 -19.18 -12.89
C ILE A 619 -31.74 -18.19 -13.25
N ALA A 620 -31.41 -17.11 -13.96
CA ALA A 620 -32.40 -16.16 -14.43
C ALA A 620 -33.39 -16.82 -15.41
N VAL A 621 -32.91 -17.69 -16.32
CA VAL A 621 -33.75 -18.47 -17.23
C VAL A 621 -34.65 -19.44 -16.47
N ASP A 622 -34.11 -20.19 -15.50
CA ASP A 622 -34.90 -21.14 -14.69
C ASP A 622 -36.02 -20.45 -13.90
N TYR A 623 -35.73 -19.29 -13.31
CA TYR A 623 -36.75 -18.49 -12.63
C TYR A 623 -37.79 -17.94 -13.60
N MET A 624 -37.37 -17.43 -14.77
CA MET A 624 -38.27 -16.99 -15.83
C MET A 624 -39.20 -18.11 -16.31
N THR A 625 -38.70 -19.35 -16.46
CA THR A 625 -39.53 -20.53 -16.78
C THR A 625 -40.57 -20.81 -15.69
N SER A 626 -40.20 -20.63 -14.42
CA SER A 626 -41.13 -20.79 -13.29
C SER A 626 -42.27 -19.76 -13.35
N LEU A 627 -41.97 -18.51 -13.69
CA LEU A 627 -42.96 -17.45 -13.88
C LEU A 627 -43.88 -17.75 -15.07
N LEU A 628 -43.31 -18.21 -16.20
CA LEU A 628 -44.09 -18.59 -17.39
C LEU A 628 -45.07 -19.73 -17.10
N ASN A 629 -44.65 -20.75 -16.35
CA ASN A 629 -45.53 -21.84 -15.95
C ASN A 629 -46.67 -21.36 -15.06
N ASN A 630 -46.40 -20.41 -14.16
CA ASN A 630 -47.44 -19.81 -13.34
C ASN A 630 -48.46 -19.02 -14.20
N ILE A 631 -48.01 -18.23 -15.17
CA ILE A 631 -48.91 -17.50 -16.08
C ILE A 631 -49.80 -18.46 -16.88
N LYS A 632 -49.23 -19.57 -17.37
CA LYS A 632 -50.02 -20.62 -18.04
C LYS A 632 -51.11 -21.17 -17.12
N GLY A 633 -50.76 -21.50 -15.88
CA GLY A 633 -51.73 -21.98 -14.88
C GLY A 633 -52.81 -20.95 -14.55
N LEU A 634 -52.49 -19.66 -14.44
CA LEU A 634 -53.50 -18.61 -14.25
C LEU A 634 -54.48 -18.55 -15.43
N ARG A 635 -53.99 -18.69 -16.66
CA ARG A 635 -54.82 -18.67 -17.87
C ARG A 635 -55.77 -19.87 -17.95
N GLU A 636 -55.38 -21.01 -17.41
CA GLU A 636 -56.21 -22.22 -17.37
C GLU A 636 -57.35 -22.13 -16.36
N VAL A 637 -57.20 -21.32 -15.30
CA VAL A 637 -58.15 -21.23 -14.19
C VAL A 637 -59.08 -20.02 -14.29
N PHE A 638 -58.58 -18.86 -14.76
CA PHE A 638 -59.31 -17.59 -14.72
C PHE A 638 -59.82 -17.15 -16.10
N GLY A 639 -60.95 -16.44 -16.12
CA GLY A 639 -61.47 -15.80 -17.32
C GLY A 639 -60.57 -14.64 -17.80
N GLU A 640 -60.73 -14.21 -19.05
CA GLU A 640 -59.81 -13.27 -19.73
C GLU A 640 -59.56 -11.96 -18.97
N ILE A 641 -60.62 -11.35 -18.42
CA ILE A 641 -60.52 -10.09 -17.66
C ILE A 641 -59.72 -10.28 -16.36
N GLU A 642 -59.99 -11.37 -15.62
CA GLU A 642 -59.29 -11.66 -14.36
C GLU A 642 -57.84 -12.09 -14.60
N TYR A 643 -57.60 -12.87 -15.66
CA TYR A 643 -56.28 -13.27 -16.10
C TYR A 643 -55.39 -12.07 -16.42
N GLU A 644 -55.85 -11.11 -17.24
CA GLU A 644 -55.04 -9.95 -17.60
C GLU A 644 -54.69 -9.10 -16.36
N ARG A 645 -55.63 -8.95 -15.42
CA ARG A 645 -55.38 -8.25 -14.15
C ARG A 645 -54.36 -8.98 -13.27
N LEU A 646 -54.41 -10.31 -13.18
CA LEU A 646 -53.55 -11.11 -12.29
C LEU A 646 -52.17 -11.42 -12.91
N ALA A 647 -52.08 -11.48 -14.23
CA ALA A 647 -50.87 -11.83 -14.96
C ALA A 647 -50.05 -10.60 -15.41
N GLY A 648 -50.64 -9.39 -15.44
CA GLY A 648 -49.99 -8.16 -15.93
C GLY A 648 -48.57 -7.94 -15.42
N ASP A 649 -48.41 -7.78 -14.10
CA ASP A 649 -47.10 -7.56 -13.47
C ASP A 649 -46.11 -8.72 -13.73
N ARG A 650 -46.62 -9.96 -13.79
CA ARG A 650 -45.79 -11.15 -14.05
C ARG A 650 -45.27 -11.18 -15.49
N LYS A 651 -46.10 -10.75 -16.45
CA LYS A 651 -45.69 -10.62 -17.87
C LYS A 651 -44.59 -9.57 -18.00
N GLU A 652 -44.75 -8.42 -17.35
CA GLU A 652 -43.73 -7.35 -17.34
C GLU A 652 -42.42 -7.83 -16.71
N MET A 653 -42.50 -8.53 -15.57
CA MET A 653 -41.33 -9.12 -14.92
C MET A 653 -40.56 -10.09 -15.85
N ILE A 654 -41.26 -10.92 -16.62
CA ILE A 654 -40.64 -11.82 -17.59
C ILE A 654 -39.94 -11.05 -18.71
N VAL A 655 -40.56 -9.98 -19.22
CA VAL A 655 -39.94 -9.11 -20.23
C VAL A 655 -38.65 -8.51 -19.67
N ASN A 656 -38.70 -7.93 -18.47
CA ASN A 656 -37.53 -7.34 -17.83
C ASN A 656 -36.39 -8.34 -17.60
N ILE A 657 -36.71 -9.56 -17.13
CA ILE A 657 -35.71 -10.62 -16.97
C ILE A 657 -35.10 -11.01 -18.32
N SER A 658 -35.93 -11.18 -19.35
CA SER A 658 -35.49 -11.52 -20.72
C SER A 658 -34.56 -10.45 -21.29
N ASP A 659 -34.89 -9.17 -21.09
CA ASP A 659 -34.09 -8.03 -21.55
C ASP A 659 -32.73 -8.00 -20.84
N HIS A 660 -32.70 -8.18 -19.53
CA HIS A 660 -31.45 -8.26 -18.77
C HIS A 660 -30.58 -9.45 -19.21
N ILE A 661 -31.16 -10.64 -19.42
CA ILE A 661 -30.42 -11.81 -19.92
C ILE A 661 -29.82 -11.51 -21.30
N SER A 662 -30.60 -10.90 -22.20
CA SER A 662 -30.17 -10.58 -23.56
C SER A 662 -29.06 -9.53 -23.57
N SER A 663 -29.19 -8.48 -22.75
CA SER A 663 -28.15 -7.47 -22.56
C SER A 663 -26.86 -8.05 -22.00
N ILE A 664 -26.94 -8.89 -20.95
CA ILE A 664 -25.75 -9.56 -20.39
C ILE A 664 -25.02 -10.36 -21.46
N LYS A 665 -25.73 -11.21 -22.22
CA LYS A 665 -25.12 -12.02 -23.28
C LYS A 665 -24.44 -11.17 -24.34
N ARG A 666 -25.10 -10.11 -24.79
CA ARG A 666 -24.57 -9.17 -25.78
C ARG A 666 -23.33 -8.45 -25.26
N LEU A 667 -23.40 -7.85 -24.08
CA LEU A 667 -22.29 -7.10 -23.47
C LEU A 667 -21.09 -7.99 -23.17
N VAL A 668 -21.30 -9.22 -22.69
CA VAL A 668 -20.21 -10.18 -22.49
C VAL A 668 -19.54 -10.53 -23.82
N HIS A 669 -20.32 -10.73 -24.89
CA HIS A 669 -19.76 -10.98 -26.22
C HIS A 669 -18.92 -9.79 -26.72
N GLU A 670 -19.46 -8.57 -26.64
CA GLU A 670 -18.76 -7.33 -27.02
C GLU A 670 -17.47 -7.12 -26.21
N MET A 671 -17.52 -7.31 -24.89
CA MET A 671 -16.35 -7.26 -24.00
C MET A 671 -15.29 -8.30 -24.40
N VAL A 672 -15.69 -9.51 -24.75
CA VAL A 672 -14.77 -10.57 -25.21
C VAL A 672 -14.10 -10.19 -26.53
N GLU A 673 -14.83 -9.59 -27.46
CA GLU A 673 -14.26 -9.12 -28.74
C GLU A 673 -13.29 -7.95 -28.53
N GLU A 674 -13.63 -6.95 -27.71
CA GLU A 674 -12.70 -5.86 -27.37
C GLU A 674 -11.44 -6.39 -26.67
N ARG A 675 -11.59 -7.37 -25.77
CA ARG A 675 -10.45 -8.03 -25.13
C ARG A 675 -9.57 -8.80 -26.14
N LYS A 676 -10.15 -9.46 -27.14
CA LYS A 676 -9.40 -10.13 -28.22
C LYS A 676 -8.59 -9.11 -29.03
N LYS A 677 -9.19 -7.98 -29.40
CA LYS A 677 -8.52 -6.87 -30.09
C LYS A 677 -7.37 -6.29 -29.26
N ALA A 678 -7.60 -6.06 -27.96
CA ALA A 678 -6.57 -5.55 -27.06
C ALA A 678 -5.39 -6.52 -26.90
N ASN A 679 -5.64 -7.83 -26.86
CA ASN A 679 -4.62 -8.84 -26.63
C ASN A 679 -3.52 -8.91 -27.70
N VAL A 680 -3.87 -8.62 -28.96
CA VAL A 680 -2.95 -8.70 -30.09
C VAL A 680 -2.10 -7.43 -30.27
N ILE A 681 -2.34 -6.39 -29.48
CA ILE A 681 -1.53 -5.16 -29.51
C ILE A 681 -0.12 -5.48 -28.99
N PRO A 682 0.97 -5.15 -29.70
CA PRO A 682 2.32 -5.47 -29.25
C PRO A 682 2.79 -4.53 -28.12
N ASP A 683 2.56 -3.23 -28.27
CA ASP A 683 2.96 -2.21 -27.30
C ASP A 683 2.15 -2.28 -25.99
N LEU A 684 2.83 -2.35 -24.86
CA LEU A 684 2.21 -2.53 -23.54
C LEU A 684 1.38 -1.31 -23.12
N TYR A 685 1.85 -0.10 -23.38
CA TYR A 685 1.11 1.11 -23.02
C TYR A 685 -0.20 1.20 -23.82
N THR A 686 -0.13 1.03 -25.14
CA THR A 686 -1.32 1.05 -26.01
C THR A 686 -2.28 -0.08 -25.67
N LYS A 687 -1.77 -1.26 -25.31
CA LYS A 687 -2.58 -2.37 -24.81
C LYS A 687 -3.27 -2.01 -23.49
N ALA A 688 -2.56 -1.44 -22.53
CA ALA A 688 -3.13 -1.01 -21.25
C ALA A 688 -4.22 0.04 -21.46
N ILE A 689 -4.01 1.01 -22.35
CA ILE A 689 -5.03 2.00 -22.74
C ILE A 689 -6.25 1.34 -23.38
N ALA A 690 -6.07 0.33 -24.24
CA ALA A 690 -7.19 -0.42 -24.81
C ALA A 690 -8.00 -1.15 -23.72
N TYR A 691 -7.33 -1.74 -22.72
CA TYR A 691 -8.00 -2.35 -21.58
C TYR A 691 -8.77 -1.33 -20.73
N GLU A 692 -8.16 -0.19 -20.38
CA GLU A 692 -8.78 0.88 -19.59
C GLU A 692 -10.01 1.48 -20.30
N ASN A 693 -9.89 1.78 -21.59
CA ASN A 693 -10.92 2.55 -22.32
C ASN A 693 -11.95 1.70 -23.06
N LYS A 694 -11.64 0.43 -23.38
CA LYS A 694 -12.50 -0.42 -24.20
C LYS A 694 -12.93 -1.72 -23.53
N VAL A 695 -12.24 -2.21 -22.49
CA VAL A 695 -12.62 -3.47 -21.81
C VAL A 695 -13.25 -3.19 -20.46
N LYS A 696 -12.58 -2.41 -19.60
CA LYS A 696 -13.02 -2.07 -18.24
C LYS A 696 -14.43 -1.46 -18.17
N PRO A 697 -14.89 -0.60 -19.11
CA PRO A 697 -16.25 -0.02 -19.05
C PRO A 697 -17.38 -1.06 -19.01
N TYR A 698 -17.19 -2.21 -19.67
CA TYR A 698 -18.19 -3.28 -19.67
C TYR A 698 -18.45 -3.87 -18.28
N PHE A 699 -17.53 -3.71 -17.31
CA PHE A 699 -17.70 -4.30 -15.99
C PHE A 699 -18.91 -3.74 -15.28
N GLU A 700 -19.05 -2.41 -15.26
CA GLU A 700 -20.20 -1.74 -14.64
C GLU A 700 -21.49 -1.96 -15.42
N GLU A 701 -21.43 -1.98 -16.76
CA GLU A 701 -22.62 -2.23 -17.60
C GLU A 701 -23.19 -3.64 -17.41
N ILE A 702 -22.32 -4.66 -17.40
CA ILE A 702 -22.74 -6.06 -17.15
C ILE A 702 -23.24 -6.21 -15.71
N ARG A 703 -22.51 -5.61 -14.76
CA ARG A 703 -22.87 -5.64 -13.34
C ARG A 703 -24.27 -5.07 -13.10
N ASP A 704 -24.60 -3.91 -13.66
CA ASP A 704 -25.90 -3.27 -13.45
C ASP A 704 -27.07 -4.22 -13.79
N HIS A 705 -26.96 -4.95 -14.90
CA HIS A 705 -27.95 -5.96 -15.27
C HIS A 705 -27.99 -7.15 -14.31
N ILE A 706 -26.83 -7.64 -13.85
CA ILE A 706 -26.75 -8.74 -12.89
C ILE A 706 -27.36 -8.33 -11.54
N ASP A 707 -27.05 -7.13 -11.05
CA ASP A 707 -27.54 -6.61 -9.78
C ASP A 707 -29.06 -6.38 -9.82
N LYS A 708 -29.62 -5.97 -10.97
CA LYS A 708 -31.07 -5.91 -11.20
C LYS A 708 -31.73 -7.30 -11.19
N LEU A 709 -31.08 -8.30 -11.79
CA LEU A 709 -31.53 -9.69 -11.71
C LEU A 709 -31.48 -10.23 -10.28
N GLU A 710 -30.46 -9.90 -9.48
CA GLU A 710 -30.33 -10.34 -8.07
C GLU A 710 -31.53 -9.94 -7.21
N ARG A 711 -32.10 -8.75 -7.48
CA ARG A 711 -33.28 -8.21 -6.79
C ARG A 711 -34.58 -8.85 -7.24
N THR A 712 -34.61 -9.36 -8.46
CA THR A 712 -35.82 -9.83 -9.15
C THR A 712 -35.98 -11.34 -9.02
N VAL A 713 -34.88 -12.08 -9.10
CA VAL A 713 -34.83 -13.54 -9.00
C VAL A 713 -35.01 -13.97 -7.55
N ASP A 714 -35.74 -15.07 -7.35
CA ASP A 714 -35.92 -15.70 -6.05
C ASP A 714 -34.58 -15.95 -5.32
N ASN A 715 -34.52 -15.53 -4.06
CA ASN A 715 -33.34 -15.65 -3.22
C ASN A 715 -32.93 -17.12 -3.00
N GLU A 716 -33.87 -18.06 -3.02
CA GLU A 716 -33.60 -19.51 -2.90
C GLU A 716 -32.83 -20.07 -4.10
N LYS A 717 -32.97 -19.42 -5.27
CA LYS A 717 -32.30 -19.85 -6.51
C LYS A 717 -30.99 -19.12 -6.77
N TRP A 718 -30.82 -17.93 -6.21
CA TRP A 718 -29.66 -17.08 -6.50
C TRP A 718 -28.33 -17.74 -6.09
N PRO A 719 -27.36 -17.86 -7.02
CA PRO A 719 -26.24 -18.80 -6.86
C PRO A 719 -25.11 -18.29 -5.95
N LEU A 720 -24.93 -16.97 -5.84
CA LEU A 720 -23.80 -16.37 -5.13
C LEU A 720 -24.23 -15.80 -3.78
N PRO A 721 -23.40 -15.89 -2.72
CA PRO A 721 -23.61 -15.14 -1.48
C PRO A 721 -23.87 -13.66 -1.75
N LYS A 722 -24.96 -13.13 -1.20
CA LYS A 722 -25.35 -11.73 -1.34
C LYS A 722 -24.49 -10.85 -0.42
N TYR A 723 -24.38 -9.57 -0.71
CA TYR A 723 -23.60 -8.65 0.14
C TYR A 723 -24.08 -8.67 1.60
N ARG A 724 -25.40 -8.68 1.82
CA ARG A 724 -25.98 -8.78 3.18
C ARG A 724 -25.51 -10.00 3.96
N GLU A 725 -25.15 -11.08 3.26
CA GLU A 725 -24.66 -12.31 3.89
C GLU A 725 -23.16 -12.21 4.20
N MET A 726 -22.37 -11.71 3.26
CA MET A 726 -20.92 -11.59 3.44
C MET A 726 -20.51 -10.52 4.44
N LEU A 727 -21.31 -9.45 4.58
CA LEU A 727 -21.00 -8.30 5.41
C LEU A 727 -21.53 -8.42 6.86
N PHE A 728 -22.56 -9.24 7.10
CA PHE A 728 -23.25 -9.26 8.40
C PHE A 728 -23.45 -10.65 9.00
N THR A 729 -23.27 -11.74 8.23
CA THR A 729 -23.36 -13.09 8.81
C THR A 729 -22.10 -13.37 9.61
N ARG A 730 -22.25 -13.91 10.82
CA ARG A 730 -21.15 -14.15 11.77
C ARG A 730 -21.26 -15.53 12.37
#